data_AF-A0A8H8DIP9-F1
#
_entry.id   AF-A0A8H8DIP9-F1
#
_cell.length_a   1.000
_cell.length_b   1.000
_cell.length_c   1.000
_cell.angle_alpha   90.00
_cell.angle_beta   90.00
_cell.angle_gamma   90.00
#
_symmetry.space_group_name_H-M   'P 1'
#
loop_
_entity.id
_entity.type
_entity.pdbx_description
1 polymer ?
#
loop_
_entity_poly.entity_id
_entity_poly.type
_entity_poly.pdbx_seq_one_letter_code
_entity_poly.pdbx_strand_id
1 'polypeptide(L)'
;MVVSQLAARATLSGESAAALVDNIIRNCSPRHLSEAILCVVHLYQSQELLTDFNRTALANLLKNGESVVESLLIDILRNFSVDRFLAMFVTRLVRSLAEYEKALGLFCGLLSAEASQLNYEIMLSACNLLIREITDAGELSERKASNLKKALLTLQNRHPDIVDGVLRKTMDSSKSDDGLHSRLFEFVTAAFRGTSHELLEDSTTTLYLAVHHADPATRILGLKKIDALLKNGDSGAQVDFSFVSDSLLARLVDDDSAVVAQALTTCKLDSVIADKKTLLGILGRHLLPTKIETSWSRKQIELVQVRAITFLTGDFKEVLETLSPAVDEQQDILRTSQKMLLAHLLDCGYNSKVARIARSGSERFTTAVMRGVASETSACLDAAAANRKLCETLSDNIYNAGLVDDALALFDDALKGQYDTTVPSFSTLAVLVTNRLLHLSVNGMIGLHLLEFCGYLRHRVTVWRFTLDPQALLKIAERLTNMLASWDYAQPMESRSSKVASMVSEGLPNASLLADIARGDGDGAAKKELYVLVNLLRLVKRPTGNAIAWLTPIDHGTPTGGYRAVVKAVATRIASAPATSFHAYKPVLKVLFAKHMEKDRLEFLVDFCTADGSALPEGAVNRSLKLIGDYVTELKSGDKIVDYQALVPNLLTLLTQESRAVRCNAVSCLRAIADHFSAANGKKTLTVYSHDSFYGPTTSELQFLAPEAAAGFLSDVVKASHELAEDPEAVKRIVGQLLRCDKKDRSREALNACLISHVLAEQREEPRAALLALADQAVTITKVEMLLPLTGEILARGAVSAANIRILESVARSVTPQVANALFRDTKSGKAHFGAFLKLLAAEEPVSAHRAAIAALTPEFVGTLGPARMQALFSAMLSLVTEAPAETARMIQDAWKRAPPPASLIAAELANARDVLGAAATGCEGLPHKKRRSHRRDGKIAAKLFRLAAVLEMLECKPDRVDDSALIVPLFEVLGAMLNAELVEPPVSTEYIDLLVLSSLTRFVARLNKCDSSIAIDESDIRVDLVVQCIR
;
A
#
# COMPACT_ATOMS: atom_id res chain seq x y z
N MET A 1 -30.56 -0.71 51.55
CA MET A 1 -31.97 -0.53 51.11
C MET A 1 -32.64 0.64 51.80
N VAL A 2 -32.94 0.62 53.10
CA VAL A 2 -33.63 1.73 53.79
C VAL A 2 -32.87 3.06 53.64
N VAL A 3 -31.55 3.04 53.88
CA VAL A 3 -30.69 4.21 53.71
C VAL A 3 -30.70 4.73 52.27
N SER A 4 -30.61 3.85 51.27
CA SER A 4 -30.67 4.22 49.85
C SER A 4 -32.02 4.83 49.46
N GLN A 5 -33.13 4.25 49.92
CA GLN A 5 -34.48 4.77 49.67
C GLN A 5 -34.71 6.13 50.35
N LEU A 6 -34.15 6.32 51.54
CA LEU A 6 -34.23 7.58 52.26
C LEU A 6 -33.41 8.66 51.55
N ALA A 7 -32.20 8.33 51.09
CA ALA A 7 -31.36 9.22 50.29
C ALA A 7 -31.95 9.54 48.91
N ALA A 8 -32.75 8.65 48.32
CA ALA A 8 -33.45 8.94 47.06
C ALA A 8 -34.61 9.94 47.23
N ARG A 9 -35.18 10.03 48.44
CA ARG A 9 -36.41 10.79 48.70
C ARG A 9 -36.21 12.05 49.55
N ALA A 10 -35.05 12.18 50.19
CA ALA A 10 -34.73 13.30 51.05
C ALA A 10 -33.27 13.73 50.88
N THR A 11 -33.03 15.04 50.91
CA THR A 11 -31.69 15.63 50.98
C THR A 11 -31.22 15.62 52.44
N LEU A 12 -30.20 14.81 52.70
CA LEU A 12 -29.55 14.72 54.00
C LEU A 12 -28.58 15.89 54.17
N SER A 13 -28.40 16.38 55.40
CA SER A 13 -27.29 17.29 55.66
C SER A 13 -25.96 16.60 55.34
N GLY A 14 -24.98 17.37 54.85
CA GLY A 14 -23.67 16.82 54.47
C GLY A 14 -23.00 16.06 55.62
N GLU A 15 -23.12 16.56 56.85
CA GLU A 15 -22.65 15.90 58.08
C GLU A 15 -23.34 14.55 58.34
N SER A 16 -24.66 14.50 58.19
CA SER A 16 -25.44 13.26 58.39
C SER A 16 -25.11 12.22 57.33
N ALA A 17 -25.00 12.64 56.06
CA ALA A 17 -24.64 11.76 54.95
C ALA A 17 -23.20 11.21 55.13
N ALA A 18 -22.25 12.05 55.51
CA ALA A 18 -20.87 11.64 55.76
C ALA A 18 -20.75 10.68 56.95
N ALA A 19 -21.51 10.93 58.03
CA ALA A 19 -21.58 10.03 59.19
C ALA A 19 -22.19 8.66 58.84
N LEU A 20 -23.19 8.64 57.95
CA LEU A 20 -23.76 7.39 57.44
C LEU A 20 -22.76 6.59 56.61
N VAL A 21 -22.05 7.24 55.67
CA VAL A 21 -21.00 6.61 54.87
C VAL A 21 -19.93 5.97 55.77
N ASP A 22 -19.45 6.69 56.77
CA ASP A 22 -18.43 6.19 57.68
C ASP A 22 -18.94 5.01 58.53
N ASN A 23 -20.17 5.08 59.05
CA ASN A 23 -20.78 3.99 59.82
C ASN A 23 -21.04 2.74 58.97
N ILE A 24 -21.47 2.91 57.72
CA ILE A 24 -21.68 1.79 56.79
C ILE A 24 -20.36 1.07 56.54
N ILE A 25 -19.30 1.80 56.20
CA ILE A 25 -18.00 1.19 55.86
C ILE A 25 -17.31 0.63 57.10
N ARG A 26 -17.38 1.32 58.24
CA ARG A 26 -16.74 0.89 59.50
C ARG A 26 -17.30 -0.42 60.04
N ASN A 27 -18.62 -0.62 59.92
CA ASN A 27 -19.31 -1.78 60.48
C ASN A 27 -19.60 -2.87 59.44
N CYS A 28 -19.11 -2.72 58.21
CA CYS A 28 -19.32 -3.69 57.16
C CYS A 28 -18.52 -4.96 57.40
N SER A 29 -19.20 -6.11 57.43
CA SER A 29 -18.53 -7.41 57.36
C SER A 29 -18.07 -7.71 55.93
N PRO A 30 -17.00 -8.50 55.70
CA PRO A 30 -16.55 -8.86 54.35
C PRO A 30 -17.62 -9.51 53.48
N ARG A 31 -18.60 -10.19 54.10
CA ARG A 31 -19.73 -10.83 53.40
C ARG A 31 -20.74 -9.85 52.80
N HIS A 32 -20.76 -8.61 53.28
CA HIS A 32 -21.70 -7.57 52.86
C HIS A 32 -21.00 -6.37 52.20
N LEU A 33 -19.73 -6.55 51.82
CA LEU A 33 -18.89 -5.48 51.30
C LEU A 33 -19.42 -4.93 49.97
N SER A 34 -19.94 -5.80 49.11
CA SER A 34 -20.54 -5.40 47.82
C SER A 34 -21.76 -4.50 48.04
N GLU A 35 -22.69 -4.92 48.91
CA GLU A 35 -23.91 -4.19 49.21
C GLU A 35 -23.62 -2.87 49.95
N ALA A 36 -22.61 -2.86 50.81
CA ALA A 36 -22.17 -1.65 51.50
C ALA A 36 -21.57 -0.63 50.52
N ILE A 37 -20.69 -1.05 49.61
CA ILE A 37 -20.10 -0.17 48.60
C ILE A 37 -21.20 0.35 47.66
N LEU A 38 -22.11 -0.50 47.18
CA LEU A 38 -23.24 -0.07 46.35
C LEU A 38 -24.15 0.95 47.07
N CYS A 39 -24.38 0.77 48.37
CA CYS A 39 -25.13 1.73 49.17
C CYS A 39 -24.40 3.08 49.28
N VAL A 40 -23.07 3.06 49.45
CA VAL A 40 -22.24 4.27 49.49
C VAL A 40 -22.20 4.96 48.13
N VAL A 41 -22.04 4.21 47.05
CA VAL A 41 -22.15 4.71 45.67
C VAL A 41 -23.48 5.44 45.48
N HIS A 42 -24.60 4.79 45.84
CA HIS A 42 -25.92 5.41 45.75
C HIS A 42 -26.02 6.69 46.58
N LEU A 43 -25.45 6.73 47.79
CA LEU A 43 -25.41 7.96 48.60
C LEU A 43 -24.67 9.09 47.90
N TYR A 44 -23.48 8.83 47.35
CA TYR A 44 -22.71 9.84 46.62
C TYR A 44 -23.38 10.28 45.32
N GLN A 45 -24.13 9.41 44.64
CA GLN A 45 -24.88 9.78 43.44
C GLN A 45 -26.13 10.61 43.76
N SER A 46 -26.85 10.27 44.83
CA SER A 46 -28.13 10.91 45.18
C SER A 46 -28.00 12.16 46.06
N GLN A 47 -26.89 12.35 46.77
CA GLN A 47 -26.76 13.41 47.77
C GLN A 47 -25.78 14.49 47.33
N GLU A 48 -26.32 15.66 46.95
CA GLU A 48 -25.50 16.73 46.39
C GLU A 48 -24.48 17.35 47.34
N LEU A 49 -24.79 17.31 48.63
CA LEU A 49 -24.01 17.92 49.70
C LEU A 49 -22.78 17.08 50.10
N LEU A 50 -22.60 15.88 49.53
CA LEU A 50 -21.39 15.07 49.70
C LEU A 50 -20.31 15.52 48.72
N THR A 51 -19.33 16.27 49.22
CA THR A 51 -18.27 16.91 48.43
C THR A 51 -16.86 16.32 48.65
N ASP A 52 -16.70 15.37 49.57
CA ASP A 52 -15.45 14.64 49.76
C ASP A 52 -15.72 13.22 50.26
N PHE A 53 -14.78 12.31 50.02
CA PHE A 53 -14.80 10.97 50.60
C PHE A 53 -14.13 10.96 51.97
N ASN A 54 -14.75 10.33 52.97
CA ASN A 54 -14.21 10.38 54.33
C ASN A 54 -12.89 9.56 54.45
N ARG A 55 -11.87 10.14 55.09
CA ARG A 55 -10.58 9.51 55.36
C ARG A 55 -10.72 8.23 56.19
N THR A 56 -11.53 8.25 57.25
CA THR A 56 -11.73 7.07 58.11
C THR A 56 -12.45 5.96 57.37
N ALA A 57 -13.38 6.32 56.51
CA ALA A 57 -14.09 5.39 55.64
C ALA A 57 -13.12 4.72 54.65
N LEU A 58 -12.24 5.48 53.98
CA LEU A 58 -11.24 4.90 53.08
C LEU A 58 -10.30 3.94 53.82
N ALA A 59 -9.80 4.35 54.99
CA ALA A 59 -8.91 3.50 55.79
C ALA A 59 -9.59 2.18 56.19
N ASN A 60 -10.88 2.21 56.54
CA ASN A 60 -11.64 1.01 56.87
C ASN A 60 -11.94 0.15 55.62
N LEU A 61 -12.16 0.77 54.46
CA LEU A 61 -12.33 0.05 53.20
C LEU A 61 -11.08 -0.75 52.83
N LEU A 62 -9.90 -0.11 52.92
CA LEU A 62 -8.60 -0.71 52.61
C LEU A 62 -8.19 -1.86 53.57
N LYS A 63 -8.83 -1.97 54.74
CA LYS A 63 -8.62 -3.13 55.66
C LYS A 63 -9.18 -4.43 55.09
N ASN A 64 -10.18 -4.38 54.22
CA ASN A 64 -10.81 -5.56 53.61
C ASN A 64 -10.00 -6.20 52.47
N GLY A 65 -8.85 -5.61 52.11
CA GLY A 65 -7.98 -6.07 51.04
C GLY A 65 -8.15 -5.22 49.77
N GLU A 66 -7.05 -4.70 49.24
CA GLU A 66 -7.08 -3.79 48.08
C GLU A 66 -7.60 -4.47 46.81
N SER A 67 -7.19 -5.72 46.54
CA SER A 67 -7.64 -6.48 45.37
C SER A 67 -9.12 -6.84 45.41
N VAL A 68 -9.67 -7.10 46.60
CA VAL A 68 -11.10 -7.36 46.78
C VAL A 68 -11.89 -6.09 46.49
N VAL A 69 -11.47 -4.96 47.05
CA VAL A 69 -12.11 -3.66 46.80
C VAL A 69 -11.98 -3.26 45.33
N GLU A 70 -10.82 -3.47 44.73
CA GLU A 70 -10.55 -3.23 43.32
C GLU A 70 -11.51 -4.04 42.43
N SER A 71 -11.59 -5.36 42.63
CA SER A 71 -12.48 -6.22 41.84
C SER A 71 -13.95 -5.80 41.96
N LEU A 72 -14.39 -5.43 43.16
CA LEU A 72 -15.75 -4.94 43.40
C LEU A 72 -16.00 -3.59 42.72
N LEU A 73 -15.05 -2.66 42.78
CA LEU A 73 -15.18 -1.37 42.11
C LEU A 73 -15.17 -1.53 40.59
N ILE A 74 -14.34 -2.41 40.03
CA ILE A 74 -14.35 -2.74 38.59
C ILE A 74 -15.68 -3.35 38.19
N ASP A 75 -16.22 -4.27 38.99
CA ASP A 75 -17.53 -4.87 38.72
C ASP A 75 -18.66 -3.82 38.84
N ILE A 76 -18.57 -2.86 39.75
CA ILE A 76 -19.52 -1.75 39.83
C ILE A 76 -19.40 -0.84 38.61
N LEU A 77 -18.17 -0.47 38.22
CA LEU A 77 -17.88 0.36 37.04
C LEU A 77 -18.43 -0.25 35.75
N ARG A 78 -18.37 -1.58 35.61
CA ARG A 78 -18.94 -2.32 34.47
C ARG A 78 -20.46 -2.28 34.40
N ASN A 79 -21.14 -2.10 35.53
CA ASN A 79 -22.59 -2.29 35.61
C ASN A 79 -23.34 -0.98 35.89
N PHE A 80 -22.66 0.10 36.32
CA PHE A 80 -23.30 1.33 36.80
C PHE A 80 -22.49 2.59 36.44
N SER A 81 -23.16 3.67 36.04
CA SER A 81 -22.54 5.02 36.00
C SER A 81 -22.33 5.51 37.43
N VAL A 82 -21.06 5.72 37.79
CA VAL A 82 -20.67 6.08 39.16
C VAL A 82 -19.74 7.29 39.23
N ASP A 83 -19.78 8.17 38.23
CA ASP A 83 -18.83 9.28 38.02
C ASP A 83 -18.67 10.19 39.24
N ARG A 84 -19.78 10.63 39.84
CA ARG A 84 -19.74 11.48 41.04
C ARG A 84 -19.06 10.82 42.24
N PHE A 85 -19.40 9.56 42.51
CA PHE A 85 -18.74 8.77 43.55
C PHE A 85 -17.24 8.64 43.25
N LEU A 86 -16.89 8.27 42.03
CA LEU A 86 -15.50 8.10 41.60
C LEU A 86 -14.70 9.39 41.72
N ALA A 87 -15.25 10.52 41.30
CA ALA A 87 -14.59 11.81 41.40
C ALA A 87 -14.16 12.10 42.84
N MET A 88 -15.05 11.85 43.81
CA MET A 88 -14.77 12.05 45.24
C MET A 88 -13.82 10.97 45.79
N PHE A 89 -14.04 9.72 45.40
CA PHE A 89 -13.27 8.58 45.86
C PHE A 89 -11.81 8.64 45.38
N VAL A 90 -11.59 8.88 44.09
CA VAL A 90 -10.26 9.04 43.47
C VAL A 90 -9.53 10.25 44.06
N THR A 91 -10.23 11.38 44.24
CA THR A 91 -9.67 12.57 44.89
C THR A 91 -9.11 12.25 46.28
N ARG A 92 -9.89 11.54 47.11
CA ARG A 92 -9.42 11.12 48.44
C ARG A 92 -8.31 10.08 48.33
N LEU A 93 -8.37 9.16 47.38
CA LEU A 93 -7.36 8.12 47.18
C LEU A 93 -6.00 8.76 46.87
N VAL A 94 -5.96 9.74 45.96
CA VAL A 94 -4.77 10.53 45.61
C VAL A 94 -4.20 11.25 46.83
N ARG A 95 -5.02 11.96 47.61
CA ARG A 95 -4.59 12.62 48.85
C ARG A 95 -4.03 11.65 49.89
N SER A 96 -4.45 10.39 49.82
CA SER A 96 -4.13 9.35 50.79
C SER A 96 -2.93 8.49 50.39
N LEU A 97 -2.33 8.74 49.22
CA LEU A 97 -1.15 8.01 48.72
C LEU A 97 0.06 8.11 49.65
N ALA A 98 0.17 9.21 50.39
CA ALA A 98 1.23 9.40 51.39
C ALA A 98 1.05 8.52 52.64
N GLU A 99 -0.20 8.20 52.96
CA GLU A 99 -0.59 7.66 54.27
C GLU A 99 -0.83 6.15 54.22
N TYR A 100 -1.32 5.63 53.09
CA TYR A 100 -1.67 4.22 52.93
C TYR A 100 -1.04 3.65 51.67
N GLU A 101 -0.12 2.70 51.82
CA GLU A 101 0.48 1.99 50.69
C GLU A 101 -0.55 1.23 49.85
N LYS A 102 -1.59 0.70 50.51
CA LYS A 102 -2.74 0.06 49.86
C LYS A 102 -3.58 1.02 49.00
N ALA A 103 -3.51 2.32 49.26
CA ALA A 103 -4.17 3.32 48.41
C ALA A 103 -3.48 3.42 47.05
N LEU A 104 -2.15 3.26 47.01
CA LEU A 104 -1.39 3.21 45.75
C LEU A 104 -1.74 1.97 44.95
N GLY A 105 -1.78 0.80 45.57
CA GLY A 105 -2.16 -0.45 44.92
C GLY A 105 -3.56 -0.35 44.30
N LEU A 106 -4.55 0.11 45.08
CA LEU A 106 -5.91 0.32 44.59
C LEU A 106 -5.99 1.37 43.47
N PHE A 107 -5.27 2.49 43.58
CA PHE A 107 -5.25 3.52 42.54
C PHE A 107 -4.67 2.97 41.24
N CYS A 108 -3.50 2.32 41.30
CA CYS A 108 -2.87 1.72 40.13
C CYS A 108 -3.70 0.60 39.51
N GLY A 109 -4.37 -0.23 40.33
CA GLY A 109 -5.28 -1.28 39.88
C GLY A 109 -6.48 -0.72 39.14
N LEU A 110 -7.12 0.32 39.70
CA LEU A 110 -8.23 1.04 39.05
C LEU A 110 -7.83 1.71 37.74
N LEU A 111 -6.58 2.16 37.59
CA LEU A 111 -6.07 2.71 36.33
C LEU A 111 -5.69 1.63 35.30
N SER A 112 -5.38 0.42 35.76
CA SER A 112 -4.85 -0.65 34.92
C SER A 112 -5.90 -1.63 34.41
N ALA A 113 -7.13 -1.55 34.94
CA ALA A 113 -8.21 -2.45 34.57
C ALA A 113 -8.73 -2.13 33.15
N GLU A 114 -8.76 -3.13 32.26
CA GLU A 114 -9.28 -2.97 30.88
C GLU A 114 -10.77 -2.53 30.84
N ALA A 115 -11.48 -2.72 31.95
CA ALA A 115 -12.89 -2.37 32.08
C ALA A 115 -13.17 -1.06 32.83
N SER A 116 -12.14 -0.38 33.33
CA SER A 116 -12.32 0.93 33.97
C SER A 116 -12.36 2.01 32.88
N GLN A 117 -13.54 2.24 32.30
CA GLN A 117 -13.80 3.44 31.50
C GLN A 117 -13.92 4.66 32.45
N LEU A 118 -12.83 4.97 33.16
CA LEU A 118 -12.80 6.17 34.00
C LEU A 118 -12.95 7.38 33.08
N ASN A 119 -13.94 8.23 33.40
CA ASN A 119 -14.19 9.44 32.65
C ASN A 119 -12.93 10.33 32.60
N TYR A 120 -12.65 10.89 31.43
CA TYR A 120 -11.55 11.82 31.18
C TYR A 120 -11.46 12.94 32.23
N GLU A 121 -12.59 13.50 32.67
CA GLU A 121 -12.60 14.57 33.66
C GLU A 121 -12.10 14.14 35.04
N ILE A 122 -12.41 12.91 35.45
CA ILE A 122 -11.96 12.33 36.73
C ILE A 122 -10.44 12.10 36.67
N MET A 123 -9.96 11.60 35.54
CA MET A 123 -8.54 11.38 35.28
C MET A 123 -7.76 12.69 35.25
N LEU A 124 -8.30 13.71 34.60
CA LEU A 124 -7.75 15.06 34.56
C LEU A 124 -7.68 15.68 35.96
N SER A 125 -8.76 15.55 36.74
CA SER A 125 -8.81 16.02 38.13
C SER A 125 -7.79 15.31 39.02
N ALA A 126 -7.68 13.99 38.89
CA ALA A 126 -6.71 13.18 39.62
C ALA A 126 -5.26 13.58 39.30
N CYS A 127 -4.96 13.82 38.02
CA CYS A 127 -3.64 14.29 37.57
C CYS A 127 -3.31 15.69 38.10
N ASN A 128 -4.26 16.64 38.01
CA ASN A 128 -4.10 17.98 38.60
C ASN A 128 -3.82 17.91 40.10
N LEU A 129 -4.51 17.03 40.82
CA LEU A 129 -4.35 16.87 42.26
C LEU A 129 -3.01 16.21 42.61
N LEU A 130 -2.56 15.22 41.85
CA LEU A 130 -1.22 14.61 42.01
C LEU A 130 -0.12 15.66 41.86
N ILE A 131 -0.18 16.48 40.81
CA ILE A 131 0.80 17.54 40.56
C ILE A 131 0.73 18.60 41.66
N ARG A 132 -0.47 18.95 42.12
CA ARG A 132 -0.64 19.87 43.24
C ARG A 132 -0.04 19.34 44.55
N GLU A 133 -0.19 18.05 44.85
CA GLU A 133 0.43 17.42 46.03
C GLU A 133 1.96 17.39 45.95
N ILE A 134 2.52 17.43 44.73
CA ILE A 134 3.96 17.58 44.49
C ILE A 134 4.41 19.02 44.73
N THR A 135 3.63 20.02 44.31
CA THR A 135 3.99 21.44 44.41
C THR A 135 3.73 22.05 45.79
N ASP A 136 2.65 21.64 46.47
CA ASP A 136 2.21 22.22 47.75
C ASP A 136 3.02 21.70 48.95
N ALA A 137 3.77 20.60 48.79
CA ALA A 137 4.57 20.01 49.86
C ALA A 137 5.98 20.63 49.91
N GLY A 138 6.32 21.30 51.03
CA GLY A 138 7.66 21.86 51.25
C GLY A 138 8.76 20.78 51.19
N GLU A 139 8.74 19.82 52.11
CA GLU A 139 9.58 18.61 52.08
C GLU A 139 8.67 17.38 51.96
N LEU A 140 8.73 16.70 50.81
CA LEU A 140 8.07 15.41 50.63
C LEU A 140 8.86 14.35 51.39
N SER A 141 8.20 13.56 52.24
CA SER A 141 8.83 12.35 52.78
C SER A 141 9.21 11.41 51.64
N GLU A 142 10.33 10.70 51.76
CA GLU A 142 10.82 9.77 50.72
C GLU A 142 9.74 8.77 50.29
N ARG A 143 8.91 8.31 51.24
CA ARG A 143 7.76 7.44 50.99
C ARG A 143 6.66 8.14 50.17
N LYS A 144 6.30 9.39 50.51
CA LYS A 144 5.28 10.16 49.77
C LYS A 144 5.78 10.46 48.35
N ALA A 145 7.04 10.87 48.20
CA ALA A 145 7.66 11.10 46.90
C ALA A 145 7.67 9.85 46.02
N SER A 146 8.03 8.68 46.59
CA SER A 146 8.02 7.40 45.89
C SER A 146 6.62 6.99 45.42
N ASN A 147 5.61 7.16 46.29
CA ASN A 147 4.22 6.80 45.95
C ASN A 147 3.61 7.74 44.91
N LEU A 148 3.85 9.05 45.01
CA LEU A 148 3.43 10.02 44.01
C LEU A 148 4.10 9.75 42.67
N LYS A 149 5.39 9.41 42.66
CA LYS A 149 6.12 9.00 41.45
C LYS A 149 5.48 7.77 40.80
N LYS A 150 5.20 6.71 41.57
CA LYS A 150 4.56 5.49 41.04
C LYS A 150 3.15 5.73 40.50
N ALA A 151 2.35 6.55 41.20
CA ALA A 151 1.01 6.91 40.76
C ALA A 151 1.04 7.72 39.45
N LEU A 152 1.95 8.69 39.36
CA LEU A 152 2.13 9.53 38.19
C LEU A 152 2.64 8.73 36.97
N LEU A 153 3.59 7.81 37.16
CA LEU A 153 4.05 6.88 36.11
C LEU A 153 2.93 5.95 35.62
N THR A 154 2.06 5.48 36.53
CA THR A 154 0.93 4.62 36.13
C THR A 154 -0.08 5.40 35.30
N LEU A 155 -0.35 6.65 35.67
CA LEU A 155 -1.25 7.54 34.93
C LEU A 155 -0.67 7.88 33.55
N GLN A 156 0.63 8.17 33.48
CA GLN A 156 1.35 8.41 32.24
C GLN A 156 1.28 7.21 31.29
N ASN A 157 1.51 5.99 31.77
CA ASN A 157 1.49 4.78 30.95
C ASN A 157 0.10 4.48 30.36
N ARG A 158 -0.99 5.01 30.95
CA ARG A 158 -2.37 4.75 30.53
C ARG A 158 -3.03 5.93 29.82
N HIS A 159 -2.70 7.16 30.23
CA HIS A 159 -3.29 8.42 29.75
C HIS A 159 -2.21 9.49 29.56
N PRO A 160 -1.30 9.32 28.58
CA PRO A 160 -0.15 10.21 28.39
C PRO A 160 -0.57 11.64 28.01
N ASP A 161 -1.67 11.79 27.27
CA ASP A 161 -2.26 13.05 26.83
C ASP A 161 -2.71 13.94 27.99
N ILE A 162 -3.30 13.33 29.02
CA ILE A 162 -3.73 14.04 30.24
C ILE A 162 -2.53 14.55 31.02
N VAL A 163 -1.51 13.70 31.21
CA VAL A 163 -0.29 14.07 31.94
C VAL A 163 0.44 15.21 31.25
N ASP A 164 0.60 15.14 29.92
CA ASP A 164 1.24 16.20 29.14
C ASP A 164 0.49 17.53 29.18
N GLY A 165 -0.84 17.47 29.02
CA GLY A 165 -1.69 18.66 29.06
C GLY A 165 -1.61 19.38 30.40
N VAL A 166 -1.65 18.64 31.51
CA VAL A 166 -1.55 19.22 32.85
C VAL A 166 -0.14 19.72 33.14
N LEU A 167 0.91 18.92 32.89
CA LEU A 167 2.29 19.34 33.12
C LEU A 167 2.62 20.63 32.39
N ARG A 168 2.24 20.73 31.11
CA ARG A 168 2.48 21.96 30.32
C ARG A 168 1.79 23.17 30.93
N LYS A 169 0.49 23.05 31.25
CA LYS A 169 -0.29 24.14 31.85
C LYS A 169 0.31 24.58 33.19
N THR A 170 0.70 23.64 34.03
CA THR A 170 1.29 23.93 35.35
C THR A 170 2.69 24.52 35.22
N MET A 171 3.54 24.00 34.32
CA MET A 171 4.88 24.52 34.04
C MET A 171 4.86 25.93 33.47
N ASP A 172 3.92 26.25 32.58
CA ASP A 172 3.75 27.61 32.06
C ASP A 172 3.26 28.57 33.13
N SER A 173 2.37 28.12 34.01
CA SER A 173 1.88 28.93 35.13
C SER A 173 2.91 29.14 36.25
N SER A 174 3.88 28.23 36.41
CA SER A 174 4.90 28.30 37.46
C SER A 174 6.11 29.16 37.08
N LYS A 175 6.24 29.62 35.83
CA LYS A 175 7.32 30.52 35.36
C LYS A 175 7.43 31.83 36.15
N SER A 176 6.41 32.22 36.90
CA SER A 176 6.39 33.41 37.75
C SER A 176 6.89 33.17 39.18
N ASP A 177 7.08 31.92 39.61
CA ASP A 177 7.58 31.53 40.93
C ASP A 177 8.74 30.53 40.77
N ASP A 178 9.97 31.06 40.78
CA ASP A 178 11.20 30.28 40.59
C ASP A 178 11.32 29.10 41.58
N GLY A 179 10.79 29.24 42.80
CA GLY A 179 10.83 28.21 43.82
C GLY A 179 9.86 27.05 43.57
N LEU A 180 8.69 27.34 43.01
CA LEU A 180 7.73 26.31 42.56
C LEU A 180 8.18 25.67 41.25
N HIS A 181 8.72 26.47 40.32
CA HIS A 181 9.22 25.98 39.04
C HIS A 181 10.36 24.99 39.23
N SER A 182 11.35 25.31 40.07
CA SER A 182 12.50 24.42 40.35
C SER A 182 12.05 23.10 40.99
N ARG A 183 11.12 23.15 41.96
CA ARG A 183 10.61 21.94 42.65
C ARG A 183 9.83 21.02 41.72
N LEU A 184 8.93 21.59 40.91
CA LEU A 184 8.18 20.83 39.92
C LEU A 184 9.13 20.23 38.88
N PHE A 185 10.09 21.02 38.40
CA PHE A 185 11.09 20.58 37.43
C PHE A 185 11.95 19.43 37.96
N GLU A 186 12.49 19.55 39.17
CA GLU A 186 13.29 18.51 39.82
C GLU A 186 12.50 17.22 40.04
N PHE A 187 11.26 17.33 40.53
CA PHE A 187 10.42 16.15 40.76
C PHE A 187 10.04 15.46 39.45
N VAL A 188 9.60 16.21 38.44
CA VAL A 188 9.20 15.67 37.13
C VAL A 188 10.41 15.06 36.42
N THR A 189 11.57 15.72 36.48
CA THR A 189 12.83 15.17 35.94
C THR A 189 13.25 13.89 36.67
N ALA A 190 13.11 13.82 38.00
CA ALA A 190 13.41 12.62 38.77
C ALA A 190 12.36 11.50 38.58
N ALA A 191 11.09 11.85 38.37
CA ALA A 191 9.99 10.93 38.20
C ALA A 191 10.03 10.25 36.82
N PHE A 192 10.22 11.05 35.78
CA PHE A 192 10.17 10.64 34.38
C PHE A 192 11.55 10.43 33.75
N ARG A 193 12.62 10.41 34.56
CA ARG A 193 13.99 10.18 34.07
C ARG A 193 14.04 8.93 33.19
N GLY A 194 14.47 9.11 31.93
CA GLY A 194 14.54 8.01 30.96
C GLY A 194 13.22 7.64 30.27
N THR A 195 12.14 8.39 30.49
CA THR A 195 10.85 8.21 29.81
C THR A 195 10.57 9.36 28.84
N SER A 196 9.53 9.20 28.01
CA SER A 196 9.05 10.21 27.06
C SER A 196 8.71 11.57 27.68
N HIS A 197 8.49 11.66 28.99
CA HIS A 197 8.03 12.88 29.66
C HIS A 197 9.12 13.56 30.49
N GLU A 198 10.39 13.15 30.36
CA GLU A 198 11.49 13.89 30.99
C GLU A 198 11.54 15.33 30.45
N LEU A 199 11.62 16.32 31.34
CA LEU A 199 11.68 17.72 30.93
C LEU A 199 13.10 18.11 30.50
N LEU A 200 13.17 19.00 29.52
CA LEU A 200 14.42 19.59 29.05
C LEU A 200 14.65 20.96 29.68
N GLU A 201 15.80 21.13 30.35
CA GLU A 201 16.21 22.36 31.04
C GLU A 201 16.09 23.60 30.13
N ASP A 202 16.44 23.46 28.85
CA ASP A 202 16.55 24.58 27.91
C ASP A 202 15.23 24.95 27.16
N SER A 203 14.15 24.17 27.31
CA SER A 203 12.92 24.40 26.52
C SER A 203 11.60 24.37 27.28
N THR A 204 11.57 24.00 28.56
CA THR A 204 10.32 23.79 29.34
C THR A 204 9.34 22.80 28.69
N THR A 205 9.79 22.03 27.70
CA THR A 205 9.00 21.01 27.01
C THR A 205 9.43 19.60 27.43
N THR A 206 8.51 18.64 27.30
CA THR A 206 8.81 17.21 27.54
C THR A 206 9.66 16.64 26.41
N LEU A 207 10.44 15.60 26.70
CA LEU A 207 11.31 14.94 25.74
C LEU A 207 10.55 14.51 24.48
N TYR A 208 9.35 13.96 24.63
CA TYR A 208 8.45 13.62 23.52
C TYR A 208 8.12 14.84 22.65
N LEU A 209 7.62 15.91 23.26
CA LEU A 209 7.25 17.12 22.53
C LEU A 209 8.46 17.79 21.88
N ALA A 210 9.63 17.72 22.51
CA ALA A 210 10.86 18.25 21.96
C ALA A 210 11.31 17.48 20.73
N VAL A 211 11.28 16.14 20.77
CA VAL A 211 11.60 15.30 19.59
C VAL A 211 10.60 15.55 18.47
N HIS A 212 9.32 15.78 18.77
CA HIS A 212 8.26 16.04 17.79
C HIS A 212 8.00 17.54 17.51
N HIS A 213 8.89 18.43 17.95
CA HIS A 213 8.67 19.87 17.87
C HIS A 213 8.74 20.39 16.41
N ALA A 214 8.02 21.48 16.12
CA ALA A 214 8.05 22.11 14.79
C ALA A 214 9.40 22.76 14.46
N ASP A 215 10.08 23.32 15.47
CA ASP A 215 11.43 23.90 15.34
C ASP A 215 12.53 22.81 15.37
N PRO A 216 13.39 22.71 14.33
CA PRO A 216 14.47 21.73 14.25
C PRO A 216 15.51 21.82 15.37
N ALA A 217 15.81 23.02 15.89
CA ALA A 217 16.79 23.18 16.96
C ALA A 217 16.32 22.52 18.26
N THR A 218 15.03 22.63 18.55
CA THR A 218 14.37 21.94 19.67
C THR A 218 14.36 20.41 19.47
N ARG A 219 14.16 19.92 18.24
CA ARG A 219 14.27 18.48 17.91
C ARG A 219 15.67 17.93 18.15
N ILE A 220 16.70 18.66 17.75
CA ILE A 220 18.11 18.30 17.99
C ILE A 220 18.41 18.21 19.49
N LEU A 221 17.85 19.13 20.29
CA LEU A 221 18.02 19.14 21.74
C LEU A 221 17.42 17.90 22.40
N GLY A 222 16.21 17.49 21.96
CA GLY A 222 15.59 16.23 22.37
C GLY A 222 16.44 15.00 22.00
N LEU A 223 16.98 14.94 20.78
CA LEU A 223 17.84 13.84 20.33
C LEU A 223 19.17 13.76 21.11
N LYS A 224 19.79 14.89 21.45
CA LYS A 224 21.00 14.92 22.28
C LYS A 224 20.74 14.38 23.68
N LYS A 225 19.56 14.66 24.24
CA LYS A 225 19.15 14.12 25.54
C LYS A 225 18.94 12.60 25.47
N ILE A 226 18.31 12.09 24.41
CA ILE A 226 18.20 10.63 24.15
C ILE A 226 19.59 9.98 24.08
N ASP A 227 20.54 10.57 23.37
CA ASP A 227 21.91 10.05 23.29
C ASP A 227 22.62 10.05 24.66
N ALA A 228 22.42 11.09 25.47
CA ALA A 228 22.94 11.15 26.84
C ALA A 228 22.32 10.05 27.75
N LEU A 229 21.01 9.79 27.61
CA LEU A 229 20.34 8.70 28.34
C LEU A 229 20.91 7.32 27.98
N LEU A 230 21.16 7.09 26.69
CA LEU A 230 21.72 5.83 26.20
C LEU A 230 23.19 5.61 26.61
N LYS A 231 23.97 6.69 26.72
CA LYS A 231 25.36 6.67 27.22
C LYS A 231 25.43 6.37 28.71
N ASN A 232 24.50 6.92 29.49
CA ASN A 232 24.51 6.86 30.96
C ASN A 232 23.72 5.66 31.55
N GLY A 233 23.31 4.71 30.70
CA GLY A 233 22.36 3.62 30.98
C GLY A 233 22.70 2.61 32.09
N ASP A 234 23.77 2.80 32.86
CA ASP A 234 24.08 1.98 34.05
C ASP A 234 23.54 2.60 35.36
N SER A 235 22.93 3.79 35.31
CA SER A 235 22.48 4.52 36.51
C SER A 235 20.97 4.41 36.75
N GLY A 236 20.48 3.20 37.04
CA GLY A 236 19.21 2.94 37.76
C GLY A 236 17.88 3.45 37.17
N ALA A 237 17.88 4.09 36.00
CA ALA A 237 16.68 4.58 35.32
C ALA A 237 16.15 3.53 34.34
N GLN A 238 14.85 3.25 34.40
CA GLN A 238 14.16 2.36 33.48
C GLN A 238 13.93 3.14 32.17
N VAL A 239 14.90 3.09 31.27
CA VAL A 239 14.81 3.74 29.95
C VAL A 239 13.71 3.08 29.14
N ASP A 240 12.75 3.87 28.67
CA ASP A 240 11.71 3.40 27.76
C ASP A 240 12.29 3.21 26.35
N PHE A 241 12.85 2.02 26.11
CA PHE A 241 13.44 1.66 24.82
C PHE A 241 12.41 1.67 23.68
N SER A 242 11.11 1.51 23.96
CA SER A 242 10.07 1.56 22.93
C SER A 242 9.89 2.99 22.41
N PHE A 243 9.70 3.95 23.32
CA PHE A 243 9.69 5.37 22.98
C PHE A 243 10.98 5.83 22.28
N VAL A 244 12.14 5.42 22.80
CA VAL A 244 13.43 5.82 22.20
C VAL A 244 13.57 5.26 20.79
N SER A 245 13.17 4.00 20.56
CA SER A 245 13.18 3.39 19.23
C SER A 245 12.26 4.14 18.27
N ASP A 246 11.00 4.38 18.66
CA ASP A 246 10.00 5.04 17.81
C ASP A 246 10.38 6.49 17.49
N SER A 247 10.90 7.20 18.48
CA SER A 247 11.42 8.57 18.33
C SER A 247 12.58 8.63 17.36
N LEU A 248 13.55 7.71 17.47
CA LEU A 248 14.69 7.65 16.56
C LEU A 248 14.24 7.30 15.13
N LEU A 249 13.35 6.32 14.96
CA LEU A 249 12.78 5.95 13.66
C LEU A 249 12.03 7.13 13.01
N ALA A 250 11.21 7.85 13.77
CA ALA A 250 10.46 9.01 13.29
C ALA A 250 11.36 10.21 12.94
N ARG A 251 12.57 10.31 13.52
CA ARG A 251 13.56 11.36 13.20
C ARG A 251 14.57 10.94 12.13
N LEU A 252 14.67 9.65 11.82
CA LEU A 252 15.47 9.18 10.70
C LEU A 252 14.83 9.50 9.34
N VAL A 253 13.56 9.93 9.30
CA VAL A 253 12.83 10.39 8.10
C VAL A 253 12.43 11.88 8.23
N ASP A 254 13.16 12.66 9.02
CA ASP A 254 12.87 14.07 9.28
C ASP A 254 13.16 14.95 8.06
N ASP A 255 12.46 16.08 7.95
CA ASP A 255 12.61 17.05 6.86
C ASP A 255 13.89 17.90 6.98
N ASP A 256 14.45 18.01 8.18
CA ASP A 256 15.69 18.75 8.43
C ASP A 256 16.93 17.82 8.48
N SER A 257 17.91 18.10 7.61
CA SER A 257 19.12 17.27 7.48
C SER A 257 20.01 17.25 8.72
N ALA A 258 19.97 18.30 9.56
CA ALA A 258 20.73 18.35 10.81
C ALA A 258 20.06 17.49 11.90
N VAL A 259 18.73 17.40 11.91
CA VAL A 259 17.97 16.49 12.79
C VAL A 259 18.28 15.04 12.44
N VAL A 260 18.24 14.67 11.16
CA VAL A 260 18.56 13.30 10.70
C VAL A 260 20.00 12.93 11.05
N ALA A 261 20.95 13.85 10.83
CA ALA A 261 22.35 13.62 11.19
C ALA A 261 22.52 13.40 12.70
N GLN A 262 21.85 14.19 13.54
CA GLN A 262 21.89 14.01 14.99
C GLN A 262 21.33 12.64 15.40
N ALA A 263 20.21 12.20 14.81
CA ALA A 263 19.63 10.88 15.09
C ALA A 263 20.61 9.74 14.74
N LEU A 264 21.34 9.85 13.63
CA LEU A 264 22.35 8.88 13.19
C LEU A 264 23.62 8.85 14.07
N THR A 265 23.95 9.94 14.76
CA THR A 265 25.10 9.99 15.69
C THR A 265 24.85 9.29 17.03
N THR A 266 23.62 8.85 17.30
CA THR A 266 23.23 8.26 18.58
C THR A 266 24.01 6.96 18.85
N CYS A 267 24.68 6.89 20.00
CA CYS A 267 25.74 5.90 20.29
C CYS A 267 25.30 4.42 20.33
N LYS A 268 24.01 4.14 20.51
CA LYS A 268 23.44 2.78 20.69
C LYS A 268 22.31 2.47 19.71
N LEU A 269 22.23 3.18 18.58
CA LEU A 269 21.20 3.01 17.55
C LEU A 269 20.96 1.53 17.18
N ASP A 270 22.05 0.78 16.97
CA ASP A 270 22.02 -0.63 16.55
C ASP A 270 21.44 -1.58 17.61
N SER A 271 21.50 -1.21 18.89
CA SER A 271 20.99 -2.01 20.01
C SER A 271 19.57 -1.62 20.43
N VAL A 272 19.12 -0.43 20.05
CA VAL A 272 17.80 0.10 20.45
C VAL A 272 16.75 -0.21 19.40
N ILE A 273 17.10 -0.15 18.11
CA ILE A 273 16.18 -0.46 17.02
C ILE A 273 16.23 -1.97 16.74
N ALA A 274 15.27 -2.70 17.30
CA ALA A 274 15.16 -4.15 17.11
C ALA A 274 14.77 -4.53 15.67
N ASP A 275 13.95 -3.71 15.02
CA ASP A 275 13.55 -3.91 13.63
C ASP A 275 14.63 -3.38 12.67
N LYS A 276 15.65 -4.21 12.48
CA LYS A 276 16.74 -3.98 11.54
C LYS A 276 16.24 -3.73 10.12
N LYS A 277 15.08 -4.29 9.78
CA LYS A 277 14.51 -4.23 8.44
C LYS A 277 13.93 -2.85 8.12
N THR A 278 13.22 -2.26 9.07
CA THR A 278 12.72 -0.88 8.95
C THR A 278 13.87 0.14 8.92
N LEU A 279 14.89 -0.03 9.76
CA LEU A 279 16.08 0.83 9.76
C LEU A 279 16.83 0.80 8.41
N LEU A 280 17.03 -0.40 7.84
CA LEU A 280 17.63 -0.57 6.51
C LEU A 280 16.80 0.06 5.40
N GLY A 281 15.47 -0.05 5.47
CA GLY A 281 14.56 0.60 4.53
C GLY A 281 14.67 2.13 4.57
N ILE A 282 14.77 2.72 5.77
CA ILE A 282 14.92 4.17 5.95
C ILE A 282 16.30 4.65 5.50
N LEU A 283 17.38 3.96 5.92
CA LEU A 283 18.74 4.27 5.46
C LEU A 283 18.85 4.15 3.94
N GLY A 284 18.19 3.16 3.34
CA GLY A 284 18.05 3.03 1.90
C GLY A 284 17.44 4.28 1.26
N ARG A 285 16.33 4.81 1.78
CA ARG A 285 15.69 6.03 1.25
C ARG A 285 16.57 7.26 1.30
N HIS A 286 17.49 7.38 2.28
CA HIS A 286 18.45 8.50 2.35
C HIS A 286 19.73 8.27 1.53
N LEU A 287 20.10 7.02 1.26
CA LEU A 287 21.27 6.64 0.45
C LEU A 287 20.98 6.52 -1.05
N LEU A 288 19.70 6.45 -1.44
CA LEU A 288 19.23 6.22 -2.81
C LEU A 288 18.82 7.47 -3.63
N PRO A 289 18.61 8.71 -3.13
CA PRO A 289 18.21 9.78 -4.04
C PRO A 289 19.36 10.22 -4.97
N THR A 290 19.10 10.22 -6.28
CA THR A 290 19.93 10.78 -7.37
C THR A 290 20.00 12.31 -7.36
N LYS A 291 19.31 12.96 -6.42
CA LYS A 291 19.54 14.34 -5.99
C LYS A 291 19.65 14.32 -4.48
N ILE A 292 20.89 14.29 -3.97
CA ILE A 292 21.17 14.84 -2.65
C ILE A 292 20.77 16.32 -2.77
N GLU A 293 19.61 16.69 -2.23
CA GLU A 293 19.24 18.10 -2.09
C GLU A 293 20.41 18.83 -1.43
N THR A 294 20.69 20.03 -1.89
CA THR A 294 21.84 20.89 -1.50
C THR A 294 21.93 21.22 0.00
N SER A 295 21.09 20.62 0.85
CA SER A 295 20.97 20.82 2.30
C SER A 295 21.85 19.89 3.16
N TRP A 296 22.48 18.85 2.59
CA TRP A 296 23.34 17.93 3.35
C TRP A 296 24.83 18.29 3.18
N SER A 297 25.53 18.48 4.30
CA SER A 297 26.98 18.67 4.28
C SER A 297 27.72 17.36 4.00
N ARG A 298 28.91 17.47 3.39
CA ARG A 298 29.79 16.32 3.09
C ARG A 298 30.05 15.42 4.30
N LYS A 299 30.19 16.00 5.50
CA LYS A 299 30.39 15.27 6.76
C LYS A 299 29.16 14.45 7.16
N GLN A 300 27.95 14.93 6.88
CA GLN A 300 26.71 14.20 7.17
C GLN A 300 26.53 13.01 6.22
N ILE A 301 26.88 13.17 4.94
CA ILE A 301 26.85 12.10 3.94
C ILE A 301 27.84 10.99 4.31
N GLU A 302 29.08 11.35 4.65
CA GLU A 302 30.10 10.39 5.10
C GLU A 302 29.67 9.63 6.36
N LEU A 303 29.03 10.32 7.31
CA LEU A 303 28.50 9.69 8.52
C LEU A 303 27.41 8.65 8.23
N VAL A 304 26.44 8.98 7.36
CA VAL A 304 25.36 8.06 6.95
C VAL A 304 25.94 6.83 6.26
N GLN A 305 26.90 7.02 5.36
CA GLN A 305 27.57 5.95 4.64
C GLN A 305 28.34 5.02 5.59
N VAL A 306 29.14 5.57 6.50
CA VAL A 306 29.89 4.79 7.50
C VAL A 306 28.96 3.98 8.40
N ARG A 307 27.84 4.57 8.85
CA ARG A 307 26.89 3.87 9.73
C ARG A 307 26.11 2.77 9.01
N ALA A 308 25.69 3.03 7.76
CA ALA A 308 25.10 2.02 6.91
C ALA A 308 26.07 0.85 6.66
N ILE A 309 27.35 1.12 6.37
CA ILE A 309 28.37 0.08 6.20
C ILE A 309 28.58 -0.72 7.49
N THR A 310 28.62 -0.05 8.65
CA THR A 310 28.76 -0.72 9.96
C THR A 310 27.58 -1.65 10.24
N PHE A 311 26.36 -1.26 9.86
CA PHE A 311 25.15 -2.08 10.02
C PHE A 311 25.09 -3.26 9.02
N LEU A 312 25.49 -3.02 7.77
CA LEU A 312 25.44 -3.99 6.66
C LEU A 312 26.44 -5.15 6.79
N THR A 313 27.48 -5.00 7.61
CA THR A 313 28.49 -6.06 7.83
C THR A 313 28.05 -7.18 8.78
N GLY A 314 26.87 -7.06 9.41
CA GLY A 314 26.36 -8.04 10.38
C GLY A 314 25.57 -9.22 9.77
N ASP A 315 24.75 -9.02 8.73
CA ASP A 315 24.02 -10.11 8.07
C ASP A 315 23.50 -9.72 6.67
N PHE A 316 24.35 -9.92 5.64
CA PHE A 316 24.12 -9.43 4.27
C PHE A 316 22.91 -10.07 3.56
N LYS A 317 22.46 -11.23 4.04
CA LYS A 317 21.36 -12.01 3.45
C LYS A 317 19.98 -11.42 3.80
N GLU A 318 19.81 -11.00 5.05
CA GLU A 318 18.55 -10.41 5.53
C GLU A 318 18.30 -9.03 4.91
N VAL A 319 19.36 -8.28 4.60
CA VAL A 319 19.33 -7.00 3.87
C VAL A 319 18.74 -7.15 2.45
N LEU A 320 19.16 -8.17 1.72
CA LEU A 320 18.70 -8.44 0.35
C LEU A 320 17.22 -8.86 0.31
N GLU A 321 16.79 -9.67 1.28
CA GLU A 321 15.39 -10.11 1.42
C GLU A 321 14.49 -8.97 1.94
N THR A 322 15.06 -8.04 2.70
CA THR A 322 14.37 -6.91 3.30
C THR A 322 14.15 -5.74 2.34
N LEU A 323 15.17 -5.39 1.55
CA LEU A 323 15.05 -4.31 0.57
C LEU A 323 14.17 -4.73 -0.62
N SER A 324 13.99 -6.04 -0.84
CA SER A 324 13.18 -6.61 -1.93
C SER A 324 11.81 -5.94 -2.19
N PRO A 325 10.98 -5.58 -1.20
CA PRO A 325 9.67 -4.98 -1.46
C PRO A 325 9.71 -3.50 -1.82
N ALA A 326 10.78 -2.77 -1.45
CA ALA A 326 11.01 -1.38 -1.85
C ALA A 326 11.88 -1.26 -3.11
N VAL A 327 12.39 -2.40 -3.62
CA VAL A 327 13.40 -2.49 -4.68
C VAL A 327 12.81 -2.79 -6.06
N ASP A 328 11.54 -3.17 -6.16
CA ASP A 328 10.92 -3.45 -7.45
C ASP A 328 10.73 -2.19 -8.32
N GLU A 329 10.82 -0.97 -7.75
CA GLU A 329 10.63 0.29 -8.49
C GLU A 329 11.93 1.06 -8.81
N GLN A 330 13.10 0.72 -8.23
CA GLN A 330 14.35 1.49 -8.41
C GLN A 330 15.65 0.65 -8.44
N GLN A 331 15.69 -0.39 -9.28
CA GLN A 331 16.89 -1.25 -9.42
C GLN A 331 18.16 -0.53 -9.96
N ASP A 332 18.01 0.52 -10.77
CA ASP A 332 19.16 1.21 -11.38
C ASP A 332 19.88 2.17 -10.41
N ILE A 333 19.14 2.70 -9.44
CA ILE A 333 19.68 3.59 -8.41
C ILE A 333 20.47 2.80 -7.39
N LEU A 334 19.98 1.63 -6.98
CA LEU A 334 20.70 0.75 -6.05
C LEU A 334 22.01 0.22 -6.68
N ARG A 335 22.05 -0.02 -8.00
CA ARG A 335 23.29 -0.35 -8.72
C ARG A 335 24.27 0.82 -8.79
N THR A 336 23.77 2.04 -8.91
CA THR A 336 24.59 3.26 -8.99
C THR A 336 25.14 3.64 -7.61
N SER A 337 24.32 3.54 -6.57
CA SER A 337 24.73 3.71 -5.17
C SER A 337 25.64 2.57 -4.70
N GLN A 338 25.42 1.31 -5.14
CA GLN A 338 26.37 0.20 -4.91
C GLN A 338 27.70 0.45 -5.61
N LYS A 339 27.71 0.94 -6.86
CA LYS A 339 28.95 1.31 -7.57
C LYS A 339 29.65 2.50 -6.92
N MET A 340 28.92 3.53 -6.46
CA MET A 340 29.48 4.67 -5.73
C MET A 340 30.00 4.28 -4.35
N LEU A 341 29.29 3.42 -3.61
CA LEU A 341 29.72 2.91 -2.31
C LEU A 341 30.98 2.03 -2.47
N LEU A 342 31.02 1.16 -3.49
CA LEU A 342 32.19 0.33 -3.80
C LEU A 342 33.37 1.17 -4.29
N ALA A 343 33.12 2.20 -5.12
CA ALA A 343 34.14 3.14 -5.60
C ALA A 343 34.66 4.04 -4.47
N HIS A 344 33.81 4.52 -3.56
CA HIS A 344 34.25 5.28 -2.38
C HIS A 344 34.97 4.41 -1.36
N LEU A 345 34.58 3.14 -1.18
CA LEU A 345 35.30 2.16 -0.37
C LEU A 345 36.70 1.83 -0.94
N LEU A 346 36.86 1.96 -2.27
CA LEU A 346 38.14 1.79 -2.97
C LEU A 346 38.97 3.10 -3.00
N ASP A 347 38.34 4.27 -3.06
CA ASP A 347 38.98 5.60 -3.07
C ASP A 347 39.34 6.12 -1.66
N CYS A 348 38.59 5.76 -0.62
CA CYS A 348 38.89 6.08 0.78
C CYS A 348 39.97 5.13 1.33
N GLY A 349 41.18 5.21 0.79
CA GLY A 349 42.33 4.52 1.36
C GLY A 349 42.65 5.06 2.76
N TYR A 350 42.27 4.36 3.83
CA TYR A 350 42.82 4.60 5.18
C TYR A 350 43.03 3.32 6.01
N ASN A 351 44.32 2.95 6.09
CA ASN A 351 45.05 2.53 7.29
C ASN A 351 44.26 1.85 8.43
N SER A 352 44.24 0.52 8.45
CA SER A 352 44.09 -0.22 9.70
C SER A 352 45.10 -1.36 9.79
N LYS A 353 45.55 -1.62 11.03
CA LYS A 353 46.50 -2.65 11.48
C LYS A 353 46.23 -4.07 10.93
N VAL A 354 45.03 -4.33 10.43
CA VAL A 354 44.57 -5.63 9.91
C VAL A 354 45.28 -6.00 8.60
N ALA A 355 45.51 -5.04 7.71
CA ALA A 355 46.20 -5.30 6.43
C ALA A 355 47.68 -5.64 6.60
N ARG A 356 48.30 -5.26 7.73
CA ARG A 356 49.70 -5.60 8.05
C ARG A 356 49.85 -7.01 8.62
N ILE A 357 48.81 -7.53 9.30
CA ILE A 357 48.77 -8.89 9.83
C ILE A 357 48.50 -9.89 8.69
N ALA A 358 47.63 -9.54 7.74
CA ALA A 358 47.31 -10.39 6.59
C ALA A 358 48.48 -10.57 5.58
N ARG A 359 49.45 -9.65 5.56
CA ARG A 359 50.63 -9.74 4.67
C ARG A 359 51.83 -10.47 5.28
N SER A 360 51.81 -10.81 6.57
CA SER A 360 52.96 -11.43 7.24
C SER A 360 52.64 -12.84 7.77
N GLY A 361 52.90 -13.84 6.92
CA GLY A 361 53.16 -15.25 7.31
C GLY A 361 51.95 -16.20 7.27
N SER A 362 52.04 -17.44 6.80
CA SER A 362 53.12 -18.19 6.15
C SER A 362 52.52 -19.41 5.43
N GLU A 363 53.24 -19.94 4.44
CA GLU A 363 53.05 -21.20 3.68
C GLU A 363 52.64 -22.44 4.51
N ARG A 364 52.86 -22.40 5.83
CA ARG A 364 52.44 -23.45 6.78
C ARG A 364 50.93 -23.45 7.07
N PHE A 365 50.24 -22.31 6.96
CA PHE A 365 48.78 -22.24 7.14
C PHE A 365 48.05 -22.91 5.98
N THR A 366 48.46 -22.64 4.75
CA THR A 366 47.90 -23.25 3.53
C THR A 366 48.15 -24.75 3.51
N THR A 367 49.33 -25.21 3.92
CA THR A 367 49.66 -26.64 3.96
C THR A 367 48.92 -27.40 5.08
N ALA A 368 48.67 -26.76 6.23
CA ALA A 368 47.91 -27.34 7.33
C ALA A 368 46.40 -27.42 7.02
N VAL A 369 45.84 -26.38 6.38
CA VAL A 369 44.44 -26.36 5.93
C VAL A 369 44.20 -27.39 4.83
N MET A 370 45.11 -27.52 3.85
CA MET A 370 44.97 -28.51 2.77
C MET A 370 45.12 -29.96 3.26
N ARG A 371 45.94 -30.24 4.29
CA ARG A 371 46.00 -31.57 4.92
C ARG A 371 44.78 -31.86 5.81
N GLY A 372 44.20 -30.84 6.45
CA GLY A 372 42.96 -30.98 7.21
C GLY A 372 41.78 -31.35 6.30
N VAL A 373 41.63 -30.65 5.18
CA VAL A 373 40.56 -30.86 4.19
C VAL A 373 40.69 -32.22 3.48
N ALA A 374 41.90 -32.70 3.20
CA ALA A 374 42.13 -34.04 2.64
C ALA A 374 41.78 -35.17 3.61
N SER A 375 41.86 -34.94 4.92
CA SER A 375 41.50 -35.95 5.93
C SER A 375 39.98 -36.05 6.14
N GLU A 376 39.25 -34.93 6.07
CA GLU A 376 37.79 -34.87 6.27
C GLU A 376 36.99 -35.29 5.01
N THR A 377 37.58 -35.25 3.82
CA THR A 377 36.91 -35.62 2.56
C THR A 377 36.83 -37.12 2.28
N SER A 378 37.49 -37.96 3.09
CA SER A 378 37.42 -39.42 2.97
C SER A 378 36.18 -40.07 3.62
N ALA A 379 35.36 -39.30 4.34
CA ALA A 379 34.34 -39.85 5.23
C ALA A 379 32.87 -39.52 4.90
N CYS A 380 32.55 -38.85 3.77
CA CYS A 380 31.17 -38.43 3.50
C CYS A 380 30.61 -38.97 2.18
N LEU A 381 29.52 -39.75 2.30
CA LEU A 381 28.85 -40.58 1.28
C LEU A 381 27.95 -39.81 0.29
N ASP A 382 28.12 -38.49 0.13
CA ASP A 382 27.22 -37.68 -0.70
C ASP A 382 27.96 -36.88 -1.78
N ALA A 383 28.18 -37.55 -2.92
CA ALA A 383 28.99 -37.05 -4.03
C ALA A 383 28.46 -35.72 -4.61
N ALA A 384 27.16 -35.43 -4.53
CA ALA A 384 26.58 -34.20 -5.08
C ALA A 384 26.90 -32.95 -4.24
N ALA A 385 26.91 -33.08 -2.90
CA ALA A 385 27.29 -32.00 -1.99
C ALA A 385 28.82 -31.80 -1.99
N ALA A 386 29.58 -32.90 -2.05
CA ALA A 386 31.03 -32.87 -2.21
C ALA A 386 31.43 -32.21 -3.54
N ASN A 387 30.77 -32.55 -4.65
CA ASN A 387 31.00 -31.93 -5.96
C ASN A 387 30.62 -30.44 -5.96
N ARG A 388 29.52 -30.06 -5.32
CA ARG A 388 29.14 -28.64 -5.19
C ARG A 388 30.19 -27.85 -4.41
N LYS A 389 30.68 -28.39 -3.30
CA LYS A 389 31.70 -27.74 -2.46
C LYS A 389 33.08 -27.73 -3.12
N LEU A 390 33.43 -28.77 -3.85
CA LEU A 390 34.64 -28.82 -4.69
C LEU A 390 34.57 -27.76 -5.80
N CYS A 391 33.41 -27.61 -6.46
CA CYS A 391 33.18 -26.59 -7.48
C CYS A 391 33.23 -25.16 -6.91
N GLU A 392 32.68 -24.93 -5.72
CA GLU A 392 32.79 -23.64 -5.02
C GLU A 392 34.25 -23.33 -4.67
N THR A 393 35.00 -24.31 -4.17
CA THR A 393 36.40 -24.15 -3.77
C THR A 393 37.32 -23.96 -4.98
N LEU A 394 37.12 -24.71 -6.07
CA LEU A 394 37.82 -24.50 -7.35
C LEU A 394 37.49 -23.13 -7.94
N SER A 395 36.22 -22.72 -7.88
CA SER A 395 35.77 -21.40 -8.35
C SER A 395 36.42 -20.25 -7.58
N ASP A 396 36.62 -20.39 -6.27
CA ASP A 396 37.23 -19.35 -5.44
C ASP A 396 38.76 -19.34 -5.58
N ASN A 397 39.39 -20.48 -5.86
CA ASN A 397 40.83 -20.57 -6.13
C ASN A 397 41.21 -20.05 -7.53
N ILE A 398 40.39 -20.29 -8.55
CA ILE A 398 40.57 -19.72 -9.91
C ILE A 398 40.51 -18.19 -9.87
N TYR A 399 39.63 -17.62 -9.04
CA TYR A 399 39.49 -16.18 -8.83
C TYR A 399 40.74 -15.54 -8.20
N ASN A 400 41.41 -16.24 -7.28
CA ASN A 400 42.54 -15.68 -6.55
C ASN A 400 43.92 -15.93 -7.19
N ALA A 401 44.05 -16.90 -8.11
CA ALA A 401 45.36 -17.35 -8.61
C ALA A 401 45.63 -17.09 -10.11
N GLY A 402 44.62 -16.74 -10.93
CA GLY A 402 44.84 -16.48 -12.37
C GLY A 402 45.19 -17.70 -13.23
N LEU A 403 44.80 -18.91 -12.81
CA LEU A 403 45.19 -20.20 -13.42
C LEU A 403 44.08 -20.78 -14.31
N VAL A 404 43.79 -20.15 -15.46
CA VAL A 404 42.70 -20.56 -16.38
C VAL A 404 43.03 -21.85 -17.14
N ASP A 405 44.29 -22.04 -17.56
CA ASP A 405 44.70 -23.22 -18.33
C ASP A 405 44.68 -24.50 -17.47
N ASP A 406 45.06 -24.40 -16.20
CA ASP A 406 44.98 -25.52 -15.25
C ASP A 406 43.53 -25.89 -14.94
N ALA A 407 42.61 -24.92 -14.94
CA ALA A 407 41.18 -25.16 -14.76
C ALA A 407 40.57 -25.88 -15.97
N LEU A 408 40.99 -25.53 -17.19
CA LEU A 408 40.58 -26.21 -18.42
C LEU A 408 41.13 -27.64 -18.49
N ALA A 409 42.38 -27.86 -18.05
CA ALA A 409 42.97 -29.20 -17.95
C ALA A 409 42.27 -30.09 -16.90
N LEU A 410 41.95 -29.54 -15.72
CA LEU A 410 41.13 -30.20 -14.69
C LEU A 410 39.73 -30.54 -15.19
N PHE A 411 39.15 -29.68 -16.03
CA PHE A 411 37.84 -29.92 -16.67
C PHE A 411 37.90 -31.09 -17.65
N ASP A 412 38.98 -31.16 -18.43
CA ASP A 412 39.22 -32.22 -19.40
C ASP A 412 39.51 -33.56 -18.70
N ASP A 413 40.19 -33.54 -17.56
CA ASP A 413 40.45 -34.74 -16.75
C ASP A 413 39.21 -35.20 -15.98
N ALA A 414 38.36 -34.28 -15.51
CA ALA A 414 37.04 -34.60 -14.94
C ALA A 414 36.09 -35.21 -15.99
N LEU A 415 36.24 -34.85 -17.27
CA LEU A 415 35.50 -35.44 -18.40
C LEU A 415 36.05 -36.81 -18.82
N LYS A 416 37.35 -37.08 -18.61
CA LYS A 416 37.99 -38.38 -18.90
C LYS A 416 37.71 -39.42 -17.81
N GLY A 417 37.45 -38.99 -16.57
CA GLY A 417 37.03 -39.86 -15.46
C GLY A 417 35.55 -40.22 -15.55
N GLN A 418 35.22 -41.28 -16.29
CA GLN A 418 33.85 -41.82 -16.41
C GLN A 418 33.18 -42.05 -15.04
N TYR A 419 31.95 -41.54 -14.87
CA TYR A 419 30.77 -42.32 -14.49
C TYR A 419 29.50 -41.59 -14.93
N ASP A 420 28.51 -42.40 -15.32
CA ASP A 420 27.16 -42.13 -15.79
C ASP A 420 26.40 -41.07 -14.95
N THR A 421 26.67 -39.79 -15.16
CA THR A 421 26.03 -38.69 -14.41
C THR A 421 24.96 -38.02 -15.25
N THR A 422 23.75 -38.05 -14.72
CA THR A 422 22.51 -37.50 -15.28
C THR A 422 22.67 -36.07 -15.81
N VAL A 423 21.96 -35.78 -16.90
CA VAL A 423 21.84 -34.50 -17.64
C VAL A 423 21.79 -33.20 -16.79
N PRO A 424 21.20 -33.15 -15.58
CA PRO A 424 21.14 -31.90 -14.79
C PRO A 424 22.50 -31.37 -14.34
N SER A 425 23.43 -32.26 -13.97
CA SER A 425 24.76 -31.91 -13.42
C SER A 425 25.59 -31.12 -14.44
N PHE A 426 25.60 -31.56 -15.70
CA PHE A 426 26.37 -30.92 -16.78
C PHE A 426 25.80 -29.55 -17.16
N SER A 427 24.47 -29.41 -17.20
CA SER A 427 23.82 -28.12 -17.48
C SER A 427 24.09 -27.09 -16.37
N THR A 428 24.10 -27.53 -15.11
CA THR A 428 24.38 -26.67 -13.96
C THR A 428 25.85 -26.26 -13.92
N LEU A 429 26.75 -27.17 -14.27
CA LEU A 429 28.19 -26.93 -14.29
C LEU A 429 28.59 -26.03 -15.47
N ALA A 430 28.01 -26.23 -16.65
CA ALA A 430 28.14 -25.31 -17.78
C ALA A 430 27.59 -23.92 -17.42
N VAL A 431 26.40 -23.82 -16.79
CA VAL A 431 25.81 -22.54 -16.36
C VAL A 431 26.67 -21.85 -15.30
N LEU A 432 27.26 -22.57 -14.33
CA LEU A 432 28.13 -22.03 -13.29
C LEU A 432 29.46 -21.52 -13.87
N VAL A 433 30.07 -22.28 -14.78
CA VAL A 433 31.32 -21.90 -15.46
C VAL A 433 31.08 -20.73 -16.41
N THR A 434 30.01 -20.75 -17.21
CA THR A 434 29.59 -19.59 -18.02
C THR A 434 29.32 -18.38 -17.12
N ASN A 435 28.66 -18.56 -15.97
CA ASN A 435 28.39 -17.49 -15.02
C ASN A 435 29.65 -16.83 -14.46
N ARG A 436 30.63 -17.63 -14.05
CA ARG A 436 31.86 -17.10 -13.42
C ARG A 436 32.81 -16.52 -14.49
N LEU A 437 32.86 -17.11 -15.70
CA LEU A 437 33.59 -16.54 -16.84
C LEU A 437 32.97 -15.22 -17.34
N LEU A 438 31.63 -15.10 -17.33
CA LEU A 438 30.93 -13.83 -17.58
C LEU A 438 31.34 -12.79 -16.53
N HIS A 439 31.42 -13.18 -15.25
CA HIS A 439 31.85 -12.30 -14.16
C HIS A 439 33.32 -11.84 -14.28
N LEU A 440 34.21 -12.69 -14.80
CA LEU A 440 35.61 -12.34 -15.07
C LEU A 440 35.76 -11.43 -16.31
N SER A 441 34.85 -11.50 -17.27
CA SER A 441 34.85 -10.64 -18.46
C SER A 441 34.46 -9.19 -18.16
N VAL A 442 33.66 -8.94 -17.11
CA VAL A 442 33.26 -7.61 -16.64
C VAL A 442 34.44 -6.80 -16.11
N ASN A 443 35.51 -7.46 -15.65
CA ASN A 443 36.75 -6.82 -15.16
C ASN A 443 37.85 -6.69 -16.23
N GLY A 444 37.52 -6.90 -17.52
CA GLY A 444 38.41 -6.55 -18.65
C GLY A 444 39.52 -7.53 -19.01
N MET A 445 39.73 -8.64 -18.28
CA MET A 445 40.91 -9.50 -18.51
C MET A 445 40.71 -10.79 -19.33
N ILE A 446 39.50 -11.27 -19.61
CA ILE A 446 39.33 -12.66 -20.14
C ILE A 446 38.27 -12.78 -21.25
N GLY A 447 38.34 -11.92 -22.27
CA GLY A 447 37.39 -11.94 -23.39
C GLY A 447 37.57 -13.11 -24.38
N LEU A 448 38.78 -13.67 -24.48
CA LEU A 448 39.12 -14.72 -25.46
C LEU A 448 38.59 -16.09 -25.04
N HIS A 449 38.79 -16.46 -23.77
CA HIS A 449 38.38 -17.77 -23.25
C HIS A 449 36.87 -17.93 -23.11
N LEU A 450 36.10 -16.84 -22.94
CA LEU A 450 34.63 -16.89 -22.99
C LEU A 450 34.14 -17.27 -24.40
N LEU A 451 34.81 -16.77 -25.45
CA LEU A 451 34.49 -17.08 -26.85
C LEU A 451 34.92 -18.49 -27.25
N GLU A 452 36.08 -18.95 -26.78
CA GLU A 452 36.52 -20.35 -26.93
C GLU A 452 35.57 -21.31 -26.21
N PHE A 453 35.14 -20.98 -24.99
CA PHE A 453 34.17 -21.78 -24.23
C PHE A 453 32.78 -21.80 -24.89
N CYS A 454 32.30 -20.67 -25.42
CA CYS A 454 31.04 -20.63 -26.19
C CYS A 454 31.15 -21.43 -27.51
N GLY A 455 32.30 -21.38 -28.18
CA GLY A 455 32.62 -22.20 -29.36
C GLY A 455 32.65 -23.70 -29.03
N TYR A 456 33.28 -24.06 -27.92
CA TYR A 456 33.36 -25.42 -27.38
C TYR A 456 31.97 -25.97 -27.02
N LEU A 457 31.16 -25.18 -26.30
CA LEU A 457 29.77 -25.53 -25.98
C LEU A 457 28.92 -25.69 -27.25
N ARG A 458 29.07 -24.82 -28.25
CA ARG A 458 28.36 -24.96 -29.53
C ARG A 458 28.72 -26.25 -30.26
N HIS A 459 30.00 -26.63 -30.31
CA HIS A 459 30.44 -27.86 -30.95
C HIS A 459 29.93 -29.11 -30.22
N ARG A 460 29.92 -29.11 -28.88
CA ARG A 460 29.44 -30.24 -28.07
C ARG A 460 27.91 -30.32 -28.00
N VAL A 461 27.18 -29.21 -27.93
CA VAL A 461 25.70 -29.17 -27.95
C VAL A 461 25.14 -29.61 -29.30
N THR A 462 25.80 -29.25 -30.41
CA THR A 462 25.42 -29.76 -31.75
C THR A 462 25.68 -31.26 -31.91
N VAL A 463 26.71 -31.81 -31.27
CA VAL A 463 27.03 -33.25 -31.30
C VAL A 463 26.11 -34.07 -30.37
N TRP A 464 25.58 -33.50 -29.28
CA TRP A 464 24.85 -34.25 -28.24
C TRP A 464 23.34 -33.93 -28.08
N ARG A 465 22.76 -33.04 -28.89
CA ARG A 465 21.30 -32.74 -28.93
C ARG A 465 20.64 -32.36 -27.57
N PHE A 466 21.33 -31.66 -26.67
CA PHE A 466 20.74 -31.27 -25.38
C PHE A 466 19.80 -30.04 -25.49
N THR A 467 18.70 -30.05 -24.71
CA THR A 467 17.80 -28.90 -24.49
C THR A 467 18.16 -28.21 -23.19
N LEU A 468 18.42 -26.90 -23.23
CA LEU A 468 18.65 -26.08 -22.03
C LEU A 468 17.33 -25.88 -21.26
N ASP A 469 17.42 -25.97 -19.94
CA ASP A 469 16.32 -25.70 -19.00
C ASP A 469 15.80 -24.24 -19.13
N PRO A 470 14.48 -24.02 -19.24
CA PRO A 470 13.89 -22.67 -19.32
C PRO A 470 14.29 -21.73 -18.18
N GLN A 471 14.45 -22.20 -16.94
CA GLN A 471 14.90 -21.34 -15.83
C GLN A 471 16.38 -20.95 -15.97
N ALA A 472 17.22 -21.84 -16.49
CA ALA A 472 18.60 -21.51 -16.83
C ALA A 472 18.67 -20.47 -17.95
N LEU A 473 17.83 -20.59 -18.99
CA LEU A 473 17.70 -19.58 -20.05
C LEU A 473 17.23 -18.23 -19.52
N LEU A 474 16.31 -18.21 -18.56
CA LEU A 474 15.84 -16.98 -17.90
C LEU A 474 16.96 -16.31 -17.09
N LYS A 475 17.68 -17.07 -16.26
CA LYS A 475 18.84 -16.54 -15.51
C LYS A 475 19.97 -16.04 -16.41
N ILE A 476 20.20 -16.73 -17.54
CA ILE A 476 21.13 -16.28 -18.58
C ILE A 476 20.63 -15.00 -19.23
N ALA A 477 19.33 -14.92 -19.57
CA ALA A 477 18.73 -13.74 -20.16
C ALA A 477 18.78 -12.53 -19.21
N GLU A 478 18.37 -12.67 -17.96
CA GLU A 478 18.44 -11.63 -16.93
C GLU A 478 19.88 -11.13 -16.73
N ARG A 479 20.85 -12.03 -16.62
CA ARG A 479 22.27 -11.66 -16.47
C ARG A 479 22.87 -11.08 -17.74
N LEU A 480 22.47 -11.52 -18.92
CA LEU A 480 22.85 -10.92 -20.20
C LEU A 480 22.25 -9.52 -20.35
N THR A 481 20.98 -9.32 -19.98
CA THR A 481 20.33 -8.00 -19.96
C THR A 481 21.09 -7.07 -19.00
N ASN A 482 21.45 -7.55 -17.81
CA ASN A 482 22.24 -6.79 -16.83
C ASN A 482 23.68 -6.51 -17.30
N MET A 483 24.32 -7.46 -18.00
CA MET A 483 25.66 -7.31 -18.56
C MET A 483 25.65 -6.32 -19.74
N LEU A 484 24.69 -6.44 -20.66
CA LEU A 484 24.52 -5.56 -21.81
C LEU A 484 24.14 -4.13 -21.37
N ALA A 485 23.39 -3.99 -20.27
CA ALA A 485 23.11 -2.69 -19.64
C ALA A 485 24.34 -2.05 -18.98
N SER A 486 25.38 -2.83 -18.65
CA SER A 486 26.61 -2.33 -18.03
C SER A 486 27.69 -1.87 -19.02
N TRP A 487 27.48 -2.07 -20.33
CA TRP A 487 28.43 -1.75 -21.42
C TRP A 487 28.19 -0.36 -22.03
N ASP A 488 28.10 0.68 -21.19
CA ASP A 488 28.07 2.07 -21.65
C ASP A 488 29.50 2.61 -21.87
N TYR A 489 29.96 2.59 -23.13
CA TYR A 489 31.08 3.42 -23.59
C TYR A 489 30.69 4.18 -24.85
N ALA A 490 30.72 5.51 -24.74
CA ALA A 490 30.50 6.44 -25.84
C ALA A 490 31.78 6.57 -26.69
N GLN A 491 31.84 5.86 -27.83
CA GLN A 491 32.60 6.35 -28.99
C GLN A 491 31.84 6.11 -30.31
N PRO A 492 31.91 7.03 -31.29
CA PRO A 492 31.15 6.94 -32.53
C PRO A 492 31.76 5.89 -33.49
N MET A 493 30.93 4.97 -33.97
CA MET A 493 31.25 4.06 -35.07
C MET A 493 31.24 4.82 -36.42
N GLU A 494 32.32 5.52 -36.75
CA GLU A 494 32.46 6.15 -38.06
C GLU A 494 33.55 5.45 -38.87
N SER A 495 33.13 4.66 -39.88
CA SER A 495 33.82 4.37 -41.16
C SER A 495 34.04 2.90 -41.62
N ARG A 496 33.74 1.84 -40.84
CA ARG A 496 34.06 0.44 -41.26
C ARG A 496 32.96 -0.63 -41.12
N SER A 497 31.70 -0.23 -40.97
CA SER A 497 30.56 -1.11 -40.59
C SER A 497 30.20 -2.24 -41.58
N SER A 498 30.51 -2.12 -42.88
CA SER A 498 30.11 -3.12 -43.88
C SER A 498 30.93 -4.41 -43.83
N LYS A 499 32.21 -4.34 -43.44
CA LYS A 499 33.15 -5.48 -43.40
C LYS A 499 32.96 -6.34 -42.14
N VAL A 500 32.51 -5.72 -41.05
CA VAL A 500 32.21 -6.39 -39.77
C VAL A 500 30.93 -7.24 -39.87
N ALA A 501 29.93 -6.75 -40.59
CA ALA A 501 28.65 -7.42 -40.76
C ALA A 501 28.73 -8.74 -41.58
N SER A 502 29.67 -8.84 -42.53
CA SER A 502 29.85 -10.08 -43.32
C SER A 502 30.55 -11.18 -42.51
N MET A 503 31.56 -10.84 -41.70
CA MET A 503 32.36 -11.80 -40.93
C MET A 503 31.57 -12.52 -39.83
N VAL A 504 30.54 -11.90 -39.26
CA VAL A 504 29.67 -12.51 -38.21
C VAL A 504 28.58 -13.41 -38.83
N SER A 505 28.25 -13.20 -40.11
CA SER A 505 27.14 -13.90 -40.76
C SER A 505 27.43 -15.37 -41.11
N GLU A 506 28.70 -15.76 -41.30
CA GLU A 506 29.11 -17.04 -41.91
C GLU A 506 29.36 -18.22 -40.94
N GLY A 507 29.50 -18.02 -39.63
CA GLY A 507 29.85 -19.13 -38.72
C GLY A 507 30.81 -18.73 -37.61
N LEU A 508 31.58 -19.70 -37.09
CA LEU A 508 32.63 -19.48 -36.07
C LEU A 508 33.48 -18.25 -36.44
N PRO A 509 33.93 -17.47 -35.43
CA PRO A 509 34.73 -16.28 -35.70
C PRO A 509 36.00 -16.72 -36.43
N ASN A 510 36.22 -16.19 -37.63
CA ASN A 510 37.47 -16.48 -38.35
C ASN A 510 38.67 -15.99 -37.53
N ALA A 511 39.86 -16.57 -37.75
CA ALA A 511 41.04 -16.27 -36.95
C ALA A 511 41.36 -14.77 -36.87
N SER A 512 41.03 -13.99 -37.91
CA SER A 512 41.15 -12.54 -37.90
C SER A 512 40.18 -11.83 -36.95
N LEU A 513 38.93 -12.31 -36.83
CA LEU A 513 37.95 -11.75 -35.89
C LEU A 513 38.35 -12.09 -34.45
N LEU A 514 38.84 -13.32 -34.19
CA LEU A 514 39.40 -13.70 -32.89
C LEU A 514 40.63 -12.86 -32.54
N ALA A 515 41.53 -12.61 -33.49
CA ALA A 515 42.71 -11.75 -33.29
C ALA A 515 42.35 -10.27 -33.07
N ASP A 516 41.30 -9.75 -33.71
CA ASP A 516 40.79 -8.40 -33.46
C ASP A 516 40.14 -8.28 -32.07
N ILE A 517 39.39 -9.31 -31.67
CA ILE A 517 38.76 -9.44 -30.35
C ILE A 517 39.82 -9.56 -29.24
N ALA A 518 40.93 -10.26 -29.51
CA ALA A 518 42.06 -10.44 -28.61
C ALA A 518 42.84 -9.15 -28.37
N ARG A 519 42.97 -8.31 -29.40
CA ARG A 519 43.80 -7.09 -29.37
C ARG A 519 43.20 -5.93 -28.58
N GLY A 520 41.91 -5.97 -28.25
CA GLY A 520 41.30 -5.00 -27.34
C GLY A 520 41.15 -3.57 -27.88
N ASP A 521 41.45 -3.31 -29.15
CA ASP A 521 41.18 -2.02 -29.79
C ASP A 521 39.68 -1.72 -29.75
N GLY A 522 39.30 -0.44 -29.61
CA GLY A 522 37.93 0.01 -29.25
C GLY A 522 36.75 -0.56 -30.07
N ASP A 523 36.99 -1.10 -31.26
CA ASP A 523 35.99 -1.78 -32.11
C ASP A 523 35.73 -3.25 -31.71
N GLY A 524 36.58 -3.84 -30.87
CA GLY A 524 36.51 -5.24 -30.42
C GLY A 524 35.32 -5.53 -29.51
N ALA A 525 34.89 -4.58 -28.68
CA ALA A 525 33.75 -4.76 -27.78
C ALA A 525 32.41 -4.88 -28.54
N ALA A 526 32.19 -4.02 -29.54
CA ALA A 526 30.99 -4.07 -30.38
C ALA A 526 30.93 -5.35 -31.23
N LYS A 527 32.08 -5.81 -31.75
CA LYS A 527 32.18 -7.11 -32.44
C LYS A 527 31.84 -8.29 -31.53
N LYS A 528 32.29 -8.26 -30.27
CA LYS A 528 31.94 -9.27 -29.24
C LYS A 528 30.43 -9.24 -28.97
N GLU A 529 29.86 -8.06 -28.77
CA GLU A 529 28.43 -7.90 -28.54
C GLU A 529 27.59 -8.47 -29.69
N LEU A 530 27.87 -8.07 -30.93
CA LEU A 530 27.16 -8.56 -32.11
C LEU A 530 27.26 -10.08 -32.26
N TYR A 531 28.45 -10.64 -32.03
CA TYR A 531 28.65 -12.08 -32.05
C TYR A 531 27.81 -12.79 -30.99
N VAL A 532 27.79 -12.28 -29.75
CA VAL A 532 26.97 -12.83 -28.66
C VAL A 532 25.49 -12.76 -29.01
N LEU A 533 24.99 -11.61 -29.46
CA LEU A 533 23.57 -11.44 -29.81
C LEU A 533 23.13 -12.35 -30.97
N VAL A 534 23.94 -12.46 -32.05
CA VAL A 534 23.65 -13.35 -33.17
C VAL A 534 23.60 -14.80 -32.71
N ASN A 535 24.57 -15.25 -31.91
CA ASN A 535 24.60 -16.64 -31.45
C ASN A 535 23.49 -16.93 -30.44
N LEU A 536 23.14 -15.98 -29.57
CA LEU A 536 22.02 -16.10 -28.66
C LEU A 536 20.72 -16.34 -29.44
N LEU A 537 20.40 -15.51 -30.42
CA LEU A 537 19.23 -15.70 -31.29
C LEU A 537 19.30 -17.04 -32.06
N ARG A 538 20.49 -17.45 -32.50
CA ARG A 538 20.66 -18.77 -33.15
C ARG A 538 20.41 -19.95 -32.22
N LEU A 539 20.73 -19.83 -30.92
CA LEU A 539 20.53 -20.87 -29.91
C LEU A 539 19.09 -20.93 -29.41
N VAL A 540 18.44 -19.77 -29.24
CA VAL A 540 17.05 -19.70 -28.81
C VAL A 540 16.15 -20.35 -29.86
N LYS A 541 15.34 -21.32 -29.44
CA LYS A 541 14.33 -21.95 -30.29
C LYS A 541 12.99 -21.25 -30.10
N ARG A 542 12.34 -20.90 -31.21
CA ARG A 542 10.97 -20.43 -31.19
C ARG A 542 10.06 -21.57 -30.72
N PRO A 543 9.16 -21.34 -29.74
CA PRO A 543 8.16 -22.33 -29.32
C PRO A 543 7.38 -22.86 -30.52
N THR A 544 7.25 -24.19 -30.63
CA THR A 544 6.51 -24.84 -31.70
C THR A 544 5.01 -24.81 -31.40
N GLY A 545 4.19 -24.37 -32.35
CA GLY A 545 2.77 -24.73 -32.33
C GLY A 545 1.73 -23.63 -32.55
N ASN A 546 2.04 -22.33 -32.52
CA ASN A 546 1.15 -21.23 -32.94
C ASN A 546 1.93 -19.90 -33.00
N ALA A 547 1.30 -18.82 -33.50
CA ALA A 547 1.86 -17.47 -33.42
C ALA A 547 2.12 -17.06 -31.95
N ILE A 548 3.14 -16.23 -31.72
CA ILE A 548 3.52 -15.81 -30.37
C ILE A 548 2.62 -14.63 -29.98
N ALA A 549 1.93 -14.73 -28.85
CA ALA A 549 1.05 -13.68 -28.34
C ALA A 549 1.85 -12.53 -27.71
N TRP A 550 2.46 -11.69 -28.54
CA TRP A 550 3.35 -10.61 -28.09
C TRP A 550 2.66 -9.57 -27.20
N LEU A 551 1.35 -9.35 -27.36
CA LEU A 551 0.57 -8.37 -26.62
C LEU A 551 0.00 -8.87 -25.28
N THR A 552 0.37 -10.09 -24.84
CA THR A 552 -0.01 -10.60 -23.51
C THR A 552 1.08 -10.29 -22.47
N PRO A 553 0.77 -10.13 -21.17
CA PRO A 553 1.78 -10.06 -20.12
C PRO A 553 2.79 -11.22 -20.21
N ILE A 554 4.04 -10.96 -19.86
CA ILE A 554 5.08 -11.99 -19.90
C ILE A 554 4.96 -12.83 -18.64
N ASP A 555 4.49 -14.06 -18.78
CA ASP A 555 4.54 -15.05 -17.70
C ASP A 555 5.91 -15.75 -17.69
N HIS A 556 6.81 -15.25 -16.83
CA HIS A 556 8.16 -15.79 -16.65
C HIS A 556 8.20 -17.27 -16.22
N GLY A 557 7.10 -17.82 -15.71
CA GLY A 557 6.98 -19.24 -15.35
C GLY A 557 6.85 -20.18 -16.55
N THR A 558 6.55 -19.65 -17.75
CA THR A 558 6.32 -20.47 -18.95
C THR A 558 7.52 -20.45 -19.93
N PRO A 559 7.78 -21.54 -20.68
CA PRO A 559 8.81 -21.54 -21.72
C PRO A 559 8.62 -20.45 -22.78
N THR A 560 7.36 -20.14 -23.11
CA THR A 560 7.00 -19.08 -24.05
C THR A 560 7.28 -17.69 -23.47
N GLY A 561 7.03 -17.46 -22.18
CA GLY A 561 7.35 -16.20 -21.52
C GLY A 561 8.86 -15.96 -21.44
N GLY A 562 9.65 -16.98 -21.06
CA GLY A 562 11.12 -16.91 -21.08
C GLY A 562 11.66 -16.61 -22.49
N TYR A 563 11.11 -17.25 -23.52
CA TYR A 563 11.43 -16.95 -24.93
C TYR A 563 11.13 -15.48 -25.28
N ARG A 564 9.93 -14.99 -24.96
CA ARG A 564 9.52 -13.61 -25.26
C ARG A 564 10.41 -12.61 -24.54
N ALA A 565 10.74 -12.85 -23.29
CA ALA A 565 11.65 -12.00 -22.50
C ALA A 565 13.02 -11.88 -23.16
N VAL A 566 13.63 -13.00 -23.58
CA VAL A 566 14.95 -12.98 -24.24
C VAL A 566 14.90 -12.19 -25.55
N VAL A 567 13.88 -12.44 -26.37
CA VAL A 567 13.75 -11.81 -27.68
C VAL A 567 13.49 -10.31 -27.55
N LYS A 568 12.64 -9.90 -26.60
CA LYS A 568 12.43 -8.48 -26.26
C LYS A 568 13.71 -7.84 -25.74
N ALA A 569 14.45 -8.47 -24.85
CA ALA A 569 15.71 -7.92 -24.32
C ALA A 569 16.74 -7.66 -25.42
N VAL A 570 16.89 -8.60 -26.37
CA VAL A 570 17.76 -8.42 -27.53
C VAL A 570 17.29 -7.24 -28.39
N ALA A 571 15.98 -7.14 -28.66
CA ALA A 571 15.44 -6.04 -29.44
C ALA A 571 15.59 -4.69 -28.73
N THR A 572 15.30 -4.60 -27.44
CA THR A 572 15.51 -3.43 -26.59
C THR A 572 16.97 -2.99 -26.66
N ARG A 573 17.92 -3.91 -26.51
CA ARG A 573 19.36 -3.58 -26.61
C ARG A 573 19.73 -3.01 -27.97
N ILE A 574 19.30 -3.63 -29.07
CA ILE A 574 19.54 -3.12 -30.43
C ILE A 574 18.92 -1.74 -30.61
N ALA A 575 17.72 -1.54 -30.08
CA ALA A 575 16.97 -0.32 -30.29
C ALA A 575 17.50 0.84 -29.43
N SER A 576 18.09 0.54 -28.27
CA SER A 576 18.80 1.49 -27.42
C SER A 576 20.20 1.86 -27.92
N ALA A 577 20.71 1.18 -28.96
CA ALA A 577 21.99 1.54 -29.54
C ALA A 577 21.95 2.95 -30.20
N PRO A 578 23.02 3.76 -30.06
CA PRO A 578 23.15 5.05 -30.72
C PRO A 578 22.93 4.92 -32.23
N ALA A 579 22.29 5.93 -32.84
CA ALA A 579 21.95 5.92 -34.27
C ALA A 579 23.16 5.65 -35.18
N THR A 580 24.34 6.15 -34.82
CA THR A 580 25.62 5.94 -35.52
C THR A 580 26.06 4.48 -35.55
N SER A 581 25.70 3.69 -34.54
CA SER A 581 26.07 2.28 -34.39
C SER A 581 24.98 1.30 -34.89
N PHE A 582 23.76 1.79 -35.16
CA PHE A 582 22.61 0.93 -35.50
C PHE A 582 22.86 0.05 -36.75
N HIS A 583 23.59 0.56 -37.74
CA HIS A 583 23.94 -0.21 -38.94
C HIS A 583 24.74 -1.48 -38.65
N ALA A 584 25.52 -1.50 -37.57
CA ALA A 584 26.30 -2.65 -37.16
C ALA A 584 25.42 -3.83 -36.70
N TYR A 585 24.20 -3.54 -36.22
CA TYR A 585 23.22 -4.55 -35.77
C TYR A 585 22.39 -5.17 -36.90
N LYS A 586 22.61 -4.76 -38.17
CA LYS A 586 21.90 -5.32 -39.33
C LYS A 586 21.94 -6.87 -39.39
N PRO A 587 23.05 -7.57 -39.09
CA PRO A 587 23.06 -9.04 -39.06
C PRO A 587 22.17 -9.62 -37.95
N VAL A 588 22.15 -8.98 -36.77
CA VAL A 588 21.32 -9.40 -35.63
C VAL A 588 19.84 -9.23 -35.99
N LEU A 589 19.46 -8.07 -36.54
CA LEU A 589 18.10 -7.81 -37.01
C LEU A 589 17.67 -8.79 -38.09
N LYS A 590 18.54 -9.14 -39.05
CA LYS A 590 18.23 -10.16 -40.06
C LYS A 590 17.89 -11.50 -39.41
N VAL A 591 18.69 -11.95 -38.44
CA VAL A 591 18.42 -13.22 -37.73
C VAL A 591 17.15 -13.12 -36.89
N LEU A 592 16.95 -12.01 -36.18
CA LEU A 592 15.77 -11.74 -35.37
C LEU A 592 14.50 -11.85 -36.23
N PHE A 593 14.42 -11.09 -37.32
CA PHE A 593 13.22 -11.08 -38.16
C PHE A 593 13.03 -12.37 -38.94
N ALA A 594 14.10 -12.93 -39.52
CA ALA A 594 13.98 -14.15 -40.34
C ALA A 594 13.65 -15.40 -39.52
N LYS A 595 14.18 -15.51 -38.29
CA LYS A 595 14.01 -16.74 -37.48
C LYS A 595 12.92 -16.62 -36.42
N HIS A 596 12.76 -15.44 -35.82
CA HIS A 596 11.90 -15.28 -34.65
C HIS A 596 10.58 -14.57 -34.95
N MET A 597 10.54 -13.70 -35.96
CA MET A 597 9.38 -12.82 -36.23
C MET A 597 8.69 -13.06 -37.57
N GLU A 598 9.03 -14.12 -38.30
CA GLU A 598 8.56 -14.33 -39.68
C GLU A 598 7.02 -14.24 -39.83
N LYS A 599 6.28 -14.73 -38.82
CA LYS A 599 4.82 -14.87 -38.81
C LYS A 599 4.09 -13.78 -38.02
N ASP A 600 4.79 -13.02 -37.19
CA ASP A 600 4.24 -12.22 -36.08
C ASP A 600 5.03 -10.90 -35.88
N ARG A 601 5.62 -10.42 -36.98
CA ARG A 601 6.47 -9.22 -36.99
C ARG A 601 5.73 -7.95 -36.58
N LEU A 602 4.47 -7.80 -36.98
CA LEU A 602 3.70 -6.58 -36.68
C LEU A 602 3.24 -6.59 -35.23
N GLU A 603 2.79 -7.72 -34.70
CA GLU A 603 2.43 -7.91 -33.30
C GLU A 603 3.62 -7.60 -32.40
N PHE A 604 4.80 -8.13 -32.74
CA PHE A 604 6.03 -7.83 -32.02
C PHE A 604 6.37 -6.35 -32.06
N LEU A 605 6.38 -5.71 -33.25
CA LEU A 605 6.74 -4.31 -33.39
C LEU A 605 5.74 -3.38 -32.68
N VAL A 606 4.44 -3.69 -32.75
CA VAL A 606 3.40 -2.94 -32.04
C VAL A 606 3.54 -3.09 -30.53
N ASP A 607 3.72 -4.32 -30.04
CA ASP A 607 3.99 -4.57 -28.62
C ASP A 607 5.25 -3.82 -28.16
N PHE A 608 6.31 -3.83 -28.97
CA PHE A 608 7.54 -3.11 -28.69
C PHE A 608 7.34 -1.59 -28.65
N CYS A 609 6.55 -1.02 -29.55
CA CYS A 609 6.24 0.42 -29.54
C CYS A 609 5.33 0.83 -28.38
N THR A 610 4.42 -0.05 -27.95
CA THR A 610 3.39 0.24 -26.94
C THR A 610 3.77 -0.24 -25.53
N ALA A 611 4.95 -0.82 -25.35
CA ALA A 611 5.42 -1.28 -24.04
C ALA A 611 5.54 -0.11 -23.03
N ASP A 612 5.29 -0.41 -21.75
CA ASP A 612 5.12 0.56 -20.66
C ASP A 612 6.20 1.68 -20.66
N GLY A 613 5.70 2.92 -20.61
CA GLY A 613 6.31 4.14 -21.17
C GLY A 613 7.49 4.77 -20.43
N SER A 614 8.51 4.00 -20.06
CA SER A 614 9.79 4.57 -19.57
C SER A 614 11.05 3.84 -20.05
N ALA A 615 10.93 2.65 -20.67
CA ALA A 615 12.10 1.82 -20.93
C ALA A 615 12.74 1.99 -22.32
N LEU A 616 12.03 2.52 -23.32
CA LEU A 616 12.51 2.54 -24.70
C LEU A 616 12.89 3.95 -25.18
N PRO A 617 14.11 4.14 -25.72
CA PRO A 617 14.50 5.41 -26.32
C PRO A 617 13.59 5.80 -27.49
N GLU A 618 13.26 7.08 -27.61
CA GLU A 618 12.38 7.59 -28.67
C GLU A 618 12.80 7.13 -30.10
N GLY A 619 14.11 7.08 -30.35
CA GLY A 619 14.66 6.58 -31.61
C GLY A 619 14.32 5.12 -31.92
N ALA A 620 14.17 4.27 -30.89
CA ALA A 620 13.72 2.89 -31.02
C ALA A 620 12.28 2.80 -31.52
N VAL A 621 11.40 3.57 -30.89
CA VAL A 621 9.97 3.63 -31.22
C VAL A 621 9.77 4.16 -32.63
N ASN A 622 10.44 5.26 -32.99
CA ASN A 622 10.37 5.85 -34.32
C ASN A 622 10.83 4.90 -35.43
N ARG A 623 11.93 4.17 -35.22
CA ARG A 623 12.42 3.17 -36.18
C ARG A 623 11.45 2.00 -36.34
N SER A 624 10.88 1.55 -35.24
CA SER A 624 9.90 0.44 -35.23
C SER A 624 8.63 0.83 -35.97
N LEU A 625 8.12 2.05 -35.75
CA LEU A 625 6.97 2.59 -36.49
C LEU A 625 7.27 2.72 -37.99
N LYS A 626 8.46 3.20 -38.35
CA LYS A 626 8.85 3.25 -39.76
C LYS A 626 8.86 1.86 -40.41
N LEU A 627 9.38 0.84 -39.72
CA LEU A 627 9.34 -0.55 -40.21
C LEU A 627 7.90 -1.07 -40.38
N ILE A 628 6.98 -0.70 -39.47
CA ILE A 628 5.56 -1.04 -39.61
C ILE A 628 4.99 -0.38 -40.88
N GLY A 629 5.20 0.92 -41.06
CA GLY A 629 4.69 1.67 -42.22
C GLY A 629 5.25 1.16 -43.56
N ASP A 630 6.56 0.90 -43.61
CA ASP A 630 7.24 0.36 -44.80
C ASP A 630 6.69 -1.03 -45.13
N TYR A 631 6.53 -1.92 -44.13
CA TYR A 631 6.00 -3.26 -44.35
C TYR A 631 4.55 -3.27 -44.87
N VAL A 632 3.68 -2.44 -44.28
CA VAL A 632 2.29 -2.29 -44.76
C VAL A 632 2.26 -1.75 -46.19
N THR A 633 3.18 -0.85 -46.53
CA THR A 633 3.27 -0.25 -47.87
C THR A 633 3.79 -1.23 -48.92
N GLU A 634 4.82 -2.03 -48.61
CA GLU A 634 5.35 -3.05 -49.51
C GLU A 634 4.29 -4.10 -49.88
N LEU A 635 3.46 -4.50 -48.91
CA LEU A 635 2.41 -5.50 -49.12
C LEU A 635 1.24 -5.02 -49.98
N LYS A 636 1.12 -3.70 -50.25
CA LYS A 636 0.15 -3.17 -51.24
C LYS A 636 0.34 -3.77 -52.64
N SER A 637 1.52 -4.33 -52.94
CA SER A 637 1.87 -4.89 -54.25
C SER A 637 1.66 -6.41 -54.39
N GLY A 638 1.20 -7.11 -53.34
CA GLY A 638 1.01 -8.56 -53.35
C GLY A 638 -0.39 -9.05 -53.73
N ASP A 639 -0.52 -10.31 -54.16
CA ASP A 639 -1.79 -10.94 -54.59
C ASP A 639 -2.86 -11.09 -53.49
N LYS A 640 -2.48 -10.98 -52.20
CA LYS A 640 -3.39 -11.11 -51.05
C LYS A 640 -3.57 -9.78 -50.34
N ILE A 641 -4.75 -9.18 -50.48
CA ILE A 641 -5.13 -7.98 -49.73
C ILE A 641 -5.56 -8.41 -48.32
N VAL A 642 -4.83 -7.95 -47.32
CA VAL A 642 -5.06 -8.21 -45.89
C VAL A 642 -5.68 -6.97 -45.23
N ASP A 643 -6.60 -7.17 -44.30
CA ASP A 643 -7.18 -6.11 -43.48
C ASP A 643 -6.36 -5.94 -42.19
N TYR A 644 -5.81 -4.75 -41.96
CA TYR A 644 -4.93 -4.45 -40.82
C TYR A 644 -5.63 -3.76 -39.64
N GLN A 645 -6.96 -3.85 -39.55
CA GLN A 645 -7.73 -3.19 -38.50
C GLN A 645 -7.27 -3.55 -37.07
N ALA A 646 -6.74 -4.76 -36.85
CA ALA A 646 -6.21 -5.18 -35.54
C ALA A 646 -5.05 -4.31 -35.01
N LEU A 647 -4.27 -3.68 -35.91
CA LEU A 647 -3.16 -2.80 -35.54
C LEU A 647 -3.62 -1.41 -35.11
N VAL A 648 -4.77 -0.97 -35.62
CA VAL A 648 -5.24 0.42 -35.53
C VAL A 648 -5.36 0.91 -34.09
N PRO A 649 -5.99 0.18 -33.15
CA PRO A 649 -6.14 0.65 -31.76
C PRO A 649 -4.80 0.96 -31.09
N ASN A 650 -3.80 0.09 -31.26
CA ASN A 650 -2.47 0.29 -30.68
C ASN A 650 -1.70 1.43 -31.37
N LEU A 651 -1.92 1.67 -32.65
CA LEU A 651 -1.34 2.84 -33.33
C LEU A 651 -2.00 4.14 -32.86
N LEU A 652 -3.28 4.12 -32.49
CA LEU A 652 -3.98 5.29 -31.93
C LEU A 652 -3.44 5.65 -30.53
N THR A 653 -3.07 4.68 -29.69
CA THR A 653 -2.47 5.00 -28.38
C THR A 653 -1.11 5.68 -28.51
N LEU A 654 -0.35 5.37 -29.56
CA LEU A 654 0.93 6.04 -29.84
C LEU A 654 0.76 7.52 -30.21
N LEU A 655 -0.44 7.94 -30.61
CA LEU A 655 -0.74 9.35 -30.86
C LEU A 655 -0.92 10.16 -29.56
N THR A 656 -1.07 9.52 -28.40
CA THR A 656 -1.13 10.21 -27.10
C THR A 656 0.26 10.49 -26.51
N GLN A 657 1.34 10.04 -27.16
CA GLN A 657 2.71 10.23 -26.71
C GLN A 657 3.16 11.69 -26.88
N GLU A 658 3.99 12.20 -25.97
CA GLU A 658 4.47 13.59 -25.99
C GLU A 658 5.40 13.89 -27.17
N SER A 659 6.16 12.88 -27.66
CA SER A 659 7.04 13.05 -28.81
C SER A 659 6.24 13.28 -30.10
N ARG A 660 6.45 14.45 -30.71
CA ARG A 660 5.96 14.78 -32.05
C ARG A 660 6.45 13.78 -33.11
N ALA A 661 7.69 13.31 -33.02
CA ALA A 661 8.24 12.39 -34.01
C ALA A 661 7.53 11.03 -33.97
N VAL A 662 7.22 10.53 -32.77
CA VAL A 662 6.43 9.30 -32.58
C VAL A 662 5.04 9.47 -33.19
N ARG A 663 4.36 10.60 -32.91
CA ARG A 663 3.04 10.89 -33.49
C ARG A 663 3.08 10.97 -35.01
N CYS A 664 4.06 11.67 -35.60
CA CYS A 664 4.24 11.74 -37.06
C CYS A 664 4.40 10.36 -37.72
N ASN A 665 5.19 9.47 -37.10
CA ASN A 665 5.41 8.13 -37.62
C ASN A 665 4.17 7.23 -37.43
N ALA A 666 3.44 7.36 -36.32
CA ALA A 666 2.18 6.66 -36.11
C ALA A 666 1.09 7.10 -37.11
N VAL A 667 0.95 8.41 -37.37
CA VAL A 667 0.08 8.94 -38.43
C VAL A 667 0.47 8.39 -39.80
N SER A 668 1.77 8.25 -40.08
CA SER A 668 2.25 7.68 -41.33
C SER A 668 1.86 6.20 -41.48
N CYS A 669 1.91 5.43 -40.38
CA CYS A 669 1.41 4.05 -40.36
C CYS A 669 -0.10 3.98 -40.63
N LEU A 670 -0.89 4.84 -39.95
CA LEU A 670 -2.34 4.90 -40.15
C LEU A 670 -2.70 5.28 -41.59
N ARG A 671 -1.95 6.21 -42.21
CA ARG A 671 -2.11 6.55 -43.63
C ARG A 671 -1.77 5.38 -44.54
N ALA A 672 -0.68 4.66 -44.27
CA ALA A 672 -0.32 3.46 -45.04
C ALA A 672 -1.42 2.40 -45.00
N ILE A 673 -2.05 2.19 -43.84
CA ILE A 673 -3.20 1.28 -43.67
C ILE A 673 -4.44 1.82 -44.41
N ALA A 674 -4.76 3.11 -44.28
CA ALA A 674 -5.90 3.73 -44.96
C ALA A 674 -5.81 3.61 -46.49
N ASP A 675 -4.61 3.84 -47.04
CA ASP A 675 -4.32 3.65 -48.47
C ASP A 675 -4.46 2.18 -48.91
N HIS A 676 -4.15 1.24 -48.01
CA HIS A 676 -4.31 -0.19 -48.29
C HIS A 676 -5.80 -0.57 -48.39
N PHE A 677 -6.65 0.03 -47.56
CA PHE A 677 -8.11 -0.09 -47.68
C PHE A 677 -8.65 0.55 -48.96
N SER A 678 -8.16 1.73 -49.35
CA SER A 678 -8.63 2.39 -50.57
C SER A 678 -8.25 1.62 -51.84
N ALA A 679 -7.08 0.97 -51.85
CA ALA A 679 -6.66 0.05 -52.91
C ALA A 679 -7.49 -1.26 -52.95
N ALA A 680 -8.15 -1.62 -51.84
CA ALA A 680 -8.98 -2.81 -51.72
C ALA A 680 -10.44 -2.61 -52.19
N ASN A 681 -10.83 -1.37 -52.51
CA ASN A 681 -12.22 -1.02 -52.85
C ASN A 681 -12.81 -1.94 -53.93
N GLY A 682 -13.90 -2.64 -53.58
CA GLY A 682 -14.62 -3.55 -54.47
C GLY A 682 -14.40 -5.06 -54.21
N LYS A 683 -13.45 -5.47 -53.36
CA LYS A 683 -13.29 -6.87 -52.95
C LYS A 683 -14.14 -7.17 -51.71
N LYS A 684 -15.11 -8.09 -51.83
CA LYS A 684 -16.14 -8.37 -50.80
C LYS A 684 -15.65 -9.10 -49.54
N THR A 685 -14.43 -9.65 -49.54
CA THR A 685 -13.90 -10.42 -48.40
C THR A 685 -12.41 -10.14 -48.23
N LEU A 686 -12.06 -9.40 -47.17
CA LEU A 686 -10.68 -9.24 -46.72
C LEU A 686 -10.47 -10.11 -45.48
N THR A 687 -9.34 -10.82 -45.44
CA THR A 687 -8.95 -11.56 -44.24
C THR A 687 -8.24 -10.60 -43.28
N VAL A 688 -8.73 -10.50 -42.05
CA VAL A 688 -8.10 -9.67 -41.01
C VAL A 688 -6.76 -10.28 -40.61
N TYR A 689 -5.73 -9.43 -40.56
CA TYR A 689 -4.39 -9.77 -40.12
C TYR A 689 -4.43 -10.33 -38.70
N SER A 690 -3.87 -11.52 -38.51
CA SER A 690 -3.76 -12.17 -37.19
C SER A 690 -5.11 -12.30 -36.46
N HIS A 691 -6.19 -12.55 -37.21
CA HIS A 691 -7.56 -12.67 -36.70
C HIS A 691 -7.68 -13.59 -35.48
N ASP A 692 -6.88 -14.66 -35.39
CA ASP A 692 -6.99 -15.67 -34.33
C ASP A 692 -5.89 -15.57 -33.26
N SER A 693 -4.89 -14.69 -33.44
CA SER A 693 -3.66 -14.71 -32.63
C SER A 693 -3.15 -13.38 -32.11
N PHE A 694 -3.73 -12.25 -32.50
CA PHE A 694 -3.18 -10.93 -32.21
C PHE A 694 -2.97 -10.67 -30.70
N TYR A 695 -4.00 -10.90 -29.86
CA TYR A 695 -3.90 -10.85 -28.39
C TYR A 695 -3.73 -12.24 -27.76
N GLY A 696 -3.40 -13.27 -28.56
CA GLY A 696 -3.36 -14.65 -28.09
C GLY A 696 -4.77 -15.19 -27.75
N PRO A 697 -4.99 -15.76 -26.54
CA PRO A 697 -6.25 -16.45 -26.22
C PRO A 697 -7.49 -15.54 -26.23
N THR A 698 -7.32 -14.25 -25.90
CA THR A 698 -8.42 -13.26 -25.87
C THR A 698 -8.79 -12.74 -27.26
N THR A 699 -8.07 -13.11 -28.32
CA THR A 699 -8.38 -12.66 -29.68
C THR A 699 -9.77 -13.12 -30.14
N SER A 700 -10.25 -14.25 -29.63
CA SER A 700 -11.58 -14.77 -29.93
C SER A 700 -12.73 -13.87 -29.47
N GLU A 701 -12.45 -12.90 -28.58
CA GLU A 701 -13.43 -11.94 -28.05
C GLU A 701 -13.48 -10.63 -28.85
N LEU A 702 -12.59 -10.46 -29.85
CA LEU A 702 -12.53 -9.25 -30.67
C LEU A 702 -13.74 -9.12 -31.57
N GLN A 703 -14.22 -7.88 -31.68
CA GLN A 703 -15.21 -7.47 -32.66
C GLN A 703 -14.52 -6.63 -33.73
N PHE A 704 -14.68 -7.03 -34.98
CA PHE A 704 -14.11 -6.35 -36.14
C PHE A 704 -15.16 -5.56 -36.90
N LEU A 705 -14.73 -4.48 -37.54
CA LEU A 705 -15.56 -3.66 -38.41
C LEU A 705 -15.67 -4.29 -39.79
N ALA A 706 -16.80 -3.99 -40.44
CA ALA A 706 -16.91 -4.18 -41.88
C ALA A 706 -15.83 -3.35 -42.59
N PRO A 707 -15.19 -3.87 -43.66
CA PRO A 707 -14.08 -3.18 -44.34
C PRO A 707 -14.41 -1.74 -44.75
N GLU A 708 -15.64 -1.46 -45.16
CA GLU A 708 -16.09 -0.12 -45.55
C GLU A 708 -16.15 0.83 -44.36
N ALA A 709 -16.60 0.35 -43.19
CA ALA A 709 -16.65 1.13 -41.96
C ALA A 709 -15.25 1.38 -41.40
N ALA A 710 -14.35 0.38 -41.45
CA ALA A 710 -12.95 0.52 -41.07
C ALA A 710 -12.22 1.56 -41.97
N ALA A 711 -12.45 1.47 -43.29
CA ALA A 711 -11.89 2.42 -44.25
C ALA A 711 -12.40 3.85 -44.03
N GLY A 712 -13.71 4.01 -43.79
CA GLY A 712 -14.31 5.30 -43.46
C GLY A 712 -13.73 5.91 -42.19
N PHE A 713 -13.67 5.13 -41.10
CA PHE A 713 -13.08 5.57 -39.84
C PHE A 713 -11.62 6.02 -39.99
N LEU A 714 -10.78 5.22 -40.65
CA LEU A 714 -9.38 5.56 -40.87
C LEU A 714 -9.21 6.79 -41.77
N SER A 715 -10.05 6.93 -42.79
CA SER A 715 -10.04 8.13 -43.64
C SER A 715 -10.33 9.38 -42.81
N ASP A 716 -11.32 9.32 -41.91
CA ASP A 716 -11.67 10.45 -41.05
C ASP A 716 -10.58 10.79 -40.03
N VAL A 717 -9.93 9.78 -39.44
CA VAL A 717 -8.77 10.00 -38.55
C VAL A 717 -7.60 10.64 -39.32
N VAL A 718 -7.27 10.13 -40.51
CA VAL A 718 -6.13 10.61 -41.30
C VAL A 718 -6.34 12.03 -41.86
N LYS A 719 -7.58 12.47 -42.07
CA LYS A 719 -7.89 13.88 -42.45
C LYS A 719 -7.34 14.87 -41.43
N ALA A 720 -7.33 14.52 -40.15
CA ALA A 720 -6.79 15.33 -39.07
C ALA A 720 -5.29 15.09 -38.80
N SER A 721 -4.56 14.48 -39.74
CA SER A 721 -3.16 14.09 -39.57
C SER A 721 -2.21 15.20 -39.08
N HIS A 722 -2.43 16.45 -39.52
CA HIS A 722 -1.63 17.58 -39.04
C HIS A 722 -1.90 17.88 -37.55
N GLU A 723 -3.17 17.90 -37.15
CA GLU A 723 -3.57 18.12 -35.75
C GLU A 723 -3.05 17.00 -34.84
N LEU A 724 -3.18 15.74 -35.28
CA LEU A 724 -2.68 14.56 -34.58
C LEU A 724 -1.16 14.56 -34.41
N ALA A 725 -0.41 15.17 -35.33
CA ALA A 725 1.04 15.29 -35.21
C ALA A 725 1.46 16.37 -34.21
N GLU A 726 0.75 17.49 -34.15
CA GLU A 726 1.12 18.63 -33.31
C GLU A 726 0.64 18.50 -31.85
N ASP A 727 -0.55 17.97 -31.62
CA ASP A 727 -1.20 17.94 -30.30
C ASP A 727 -1.47 16.50 -29.81
N PRO A 728 -0.86 16.06 -28.69
CA PRO A 728 -1.07 14.71 -28.15
C PRO A 728 -2.51 14.45 -27.64
N GLU A 729 -3.27 15.50 -27.31
CA GLU A 729 -4.67 15.36 -26.88
C GLU A 729 -5.66 15.37 -28.05
N ALA A 730 -5.21 15.74 -29.26
CA ALA A 730 -6.05 15.80 -30.45
C ALA A 730 -6.69 14.43 -30.76
N VAL A 731 -5.94 13.33 -30.59
CA VAL A 731 -6.47 11.98 -30.87
C VAL A 731 -7.68 11.65 -30.00
N LYS A 732 -7.68 12.00 -28.70
CA LYS A 732 -8.80 11.74 -27.80
C LYS A 732 -10.04 12.57 -28.20
N ARG A 733 -9.82 13.80 -28.67
CA ARG A 733 -10.88 14.69 -29.17
C ARG A 733 -11.48 14.17 -30.47
N ILE A 734 -10.64 13.83 -31.45
CA ILE A 734 -11.06 13.37 -32.77
C ILE A 734 -11.75 12.01 -32.67
N VAL A 735 -11.11 11.03 -32.03
CA VAL A 735 -11.71 9.70 -31.81
C VAL A 735 -12.97 9.83 -30.96
N GLY A 736 -12.96 10.66 -29.91
CA GLY A 736 -14.13 10.97 -29.10
C GLY A 736 -15.30 11.53 -29.92
N GLN A 737 -15.05 12.45 -30.86
CA GLN A 737 -16.07 12.97 -31.77
C GLN A 737 -16.62 11.91 -32.73
N LEU A 738 -15.75 11.05 -33.26
CA LEU A 738 -16.16 9.96 -34.17
C LEU A 738 -16.97 8.87 -33.44
N LEU A 739 -16.72 8.66 -32.15
CA LEU A 739 -17.45 7.71 -31.32
C LEU A 739 -18.77 8.27 -30.75
N ARG A 740 -18.99 9.59 -30.78
CA ARG A 740 -20.25 10.19 -30.34
C ARG A 740 -21.37 9.83 -31.31
N CYS A 741 -22.40 9.18 -30.77
CA CYS A 741 -23.55 8.68 -31.52
C CYS A 741 -24.77 9.57 -31.31
N ASP A 742 -25.27 10.19 -32.38
CA ASP A 742 -26.64 10.72 -32.40
C ASP A 742 -27.61 9.58 -32.72
N LYS A 743 -28.15 8.92 -31.68
CA LYS A 743 -29.26 7.94 -31.56
C LYS A 743 -29.61 6.94 -32.69
N LYS A 744 -28.95 6.86 -33.85
CA LYS A 744 -29.31 5.94 -34.96
C LYS A 744 -28.15 5.44 -35.84
N ASP A 745 -26.90 5.83 -35.59
CA ASP A 745 -25.77 5.44 -36.44
C ASP A 745 -25.17 4.07 -36.04
N ARG A 746 -25.68 2.99 -36.64
CA ARG A 746 -25.20 1.61 -36.41
C ARG A 746 -23.70 1.45 -36.67
N SER A 747 -23.12 2.25 -37.56
CA SER A 747 -21.69 2.16 -37.90
C SER A 747 -20.80 2.64 -36.75
N ARG A 748 -21.23 3.69 -36.03
CA ARG A 748 -20.50 4.24 -34.87
C ARG A 748 -20.65 3.38 -33.63
N GLU A 749 -21.80 2.74 -33.45
CA GLU A 749 -21.99 1.76 -32.37
C GLU A 749 -21.09 0.54 -32.58
N ALA A 750 -20.96 0.05 -33.82
CA ALA A 750 -20.00 -0.99 -34.17
C ALA A 750 -18.55 -0.55 -33.95
N LEU A 751 -18.19 0.70 -34.29
CA LEU A 751 -16.88 1.29 -34.00
C LEU A 751 -16.58 1.30 -32.50
N ASN A 752 -17.56 1.69 -31.68
CA ASN A 752 -17.41 1.68 -30.23
C ASN A 752 -17.21 0.26 -29.70
N ALA A 753 -18.07 -0.68 -30.11
CA ALA A 753 -17.96 -2.08 -29.69
C ALA A 753 -16.62 -2.71 -30.12
N CYS A 754 -16.15 -2.40 -31.34
CA CYS A 754 -14.82 -2.77 -31.83
C CYS A 754 -13.72 -2.25 -30.91
N LEU A 755 -13.66 -0.94 -30.64
CA LEU A 755 -12.62 -0.35 -29.79
C LEU A 755 -12.65 -0.90 -28.36
N ILE A 756 -13.84 -1.08 -27.78
CA ILE A 756 -13.99 -1.62 -26.42
C ILE A 756 -13.63 -3.11 -26.37
N SER A 757 -13.90 -3.89 -27.42
CA SER A 757 -13.42 -5.28 -27.51
C SER A 757 -11.90 -5.37 -27.49
N HIS A 758 -11.21 -4.40 -28.10
CA HIS A 758 -9.76 -4.29 -28.02
C HIS A 758 -9.27 -3.90 -26.61
N VAL A 759 -9.99 -3.02 -25.92
CA VAL A 759 -9.72 -2.72 -24.49
C VAL A 759 -9.87 -3.97 -23.64
N LEU A 760 -10.90 -4.80 -23.89
CA LEU A 760 -11.08 -6.05 -23.14
C LEU A 760 -10.01 -7.09 -23.46
N ALA A 761 -9.61 -7.23 -24.73
CA ALA A 761 -8.62 -8.20 -25.15
C ALA A 761 -7.18 -7.85 -24.74
N GLU A 762 -6.86 -6.56 -24.59
CA GLU A 762 -5.56 -6.07 -24.12
C GLU A 762 -5.39 -6.37 -22.62
N GLN A 763 -4.36 -7.13 -22.29
CA GLN A 763 -4.09 -7.59 -20.92
C GLN A 763 -3.00 -6.78 -20.23
N ARG A 764 -2.24 -5.95 -20.96
CA ARG A 764 -1.22 -5.06 -20.40
C ARG A 764 -1.89 -3.78 -19.90
N GLU A 765 -1.57 -3.36 -18.68
CA GLU A 765 -2.37 -2.36 -17.97
C GLU A 765 -2.26 -0.95 -18.58
N GLU A 766 -1.05 -0.47 -18.89
CA GLU A 766 -0.84 0.86 -19.47
C GLU A 766 -1.44 0.99 -20.89
N PRO A 767 -1.18 0.07 -21.84
CA PRO A 767 -1.84 0.09 -23.15
C PRO A 767 -3.35 0.02 -23.05
N ARG A 768 -3.88 -0.79 -22.12
CA ARG A 768 -5.32 -0.91 -21.88
C ARG A 768 -5.92 0.41 -21.38
N ALA A 769 -5.28 1.06 -20.43
CA ALA A 769 -5.69 2.37 -19.93
C ALA A 769 -5.62 3.45 -21.03
N ALA A 770 -4.56 3.45 -21.84
CA ALA A 770 -4.40 4.37 -22.96
C ALA A 770 -5.47 4.16 -24.04
N LEU A 771 -5.80 2.91 -24.38
CA LEU A 771 -6.89 2.57 -25.30
C LEU A 771 -8.24 3.08 -24.78
N LEU A 772 -8.54 2.85 -23.50
CA LEU A 772 -9.79 3.31 -22.90
C LEU A 772 -9.88 4.85 -22.87
N ALA A 773 -8.76 5.54 -22.66
CA ALA A 773 -8.71 7.00 -22.67
C ALA A 773 -9.13 7.60 -24.03
N LEU A 774 -8.93 6.89 -25.14
CA LEU A 774 -9.43 7.31 -26.46
C LEU A 774 -10.96 7.34 -26.54
N ALA A 775 -11.62 6.47 -25.76
CA ALA A 775 -13.08 6.37 -25.67
C ALA A 775 -13.67 7.14 -24.48
N ASP A 776 -12.88 7.93 -23.74
CA ASP A 776 -13.33 8.57 -22.50
C ASP A 776 -14.46 9.58 -22.75
N GLN A 777 -14.41 10.31 -23.88
CA GLN A 777 -15.42 11.30 -24.27
C GLN A 777 -16.71 10.68 -24.83
N ALA A 778 -16.72 9.39 -25.13
CA ALA A 778 -17.86 8.69 -25.69
C ALA A 778 -18.61 7.94 -24.59
N VAL A 779 -19.75 8.51 -24.17
CA VAL A 779 -20.65 7.87 -23.21
C VAL A 779 -21.68 7.07 -23.98
N THR A 780 -21.50 5.74 -24.04
CA THR A 780 -22.44 4.83 -24.70
C THR A 780 -22.82 3.68 -23.78
N ILE A 781 -24.00 3.10 -24.03
CA ILE A 781 -24.52 1.95 -23.30
C ILE A 781 -23.58 0.75 -23.48
N THR A 782 -23.16 0.48 -24.73
CA THR A 782 -22.25 -0.61 -25.09
C THR A 782 -20.91 -0.54 -24.37
N LYS A 783 -20.32 0.66 -24.24
CA LYS A 783 -19.07 0.86 -23.50
C LYS A 783 -19.21 0.40 -22.05
N VAL A 784 -20.24 0.87 -21.36
CA VAL A 784 -20.44 0.52 -19.94
C VAL A 784 -20.84 -0.94 -19.80
N GLU A 785 -21.69 -1.48 -20.67
CA GLU A 785 -22.08 -2.90 -20.66
C GLU A 785 -20.88 -3.83 -20.71
N MET A 786 -19.95 -3.56 -21.63
CA MET A 786 -18.74 -4.37 -21.83
C MET A 786 -17.70 -4.18 -20.73
N LEU A 787 -17.55 -2.97 -20.16
CA LEU A 787 -16.50 -2.66 -19.19
C LEU A 787 -16.89 -2.86 -17.72
N LEU A 788 -18.18 -2.83 -17.38
CA LEU A 788 -18.60 -2.98 -15.98
C LEU A 788 -18.22 -4.33 -15.36
N PRO A 789 -18.25 -5.47 -16.08
CA PRO A 789 -17.73 -6.73 -15.56
C PRO A 789 -16.23 -6.67 -15.22
N LEU A 790 -15.45 -5.91 -15.99
CA LEU A 790 -14.00 -5.75 -15.78
C LEU A 790 -13.68 -5.06 -14.45
N THR A 791 -14.53 -4.15 -13.96
CA THR A 791 -14.30 -3.47 -12.67
C THR A 791 -14.29 -4.48 -11.51
N GLY A 792 -15.17 -5.48 -11.56
CA GLY A 792 -15.21 -6.55 -10.57
C GLY A 792 -13.96 -7.43 -10.60
N GLU A 793 -13.38 -7.67 -11.77
CA GLU A 793 -12.14 -8.42 -11.92
C GLU A 793 -10.94 -7.63 -11.38
N ILE A 794 -10.84 -6.34 -11.71
CA ILE A 794 -9.77 -5.46 -11.23
C ILE A 794 -9.80 -5.37 -9.70
N LEU A 795 -10.97 -5.09 -9.12
CA LEU A 795 -11.13 -4.95 -7.66
C LEU A 795 -10.88 -6.26 -6.91
N ALA A 796 -11.07 -7.42 -7.54
CA ALA A 796 -10.81 -8.72 -6.92
C ALA A 796 -9.31 -9.06 -6.79
N ARG A 797 -8.43 -8.37 -7.54
CA ARG A 797 -6.98 -8.65 -7.56
C ARG A 797 -6.21 -8.03 -6.37
N GLY A 798 -6.87 -7.25 -5.52
CA GLY A 798 -6.24 -6.60 -4.37
C GLY A 798 -5.60 -5.26 -4.76
N ALA A 799 -4.29 -5.11 -4.58
CA ALA A 799 -3.58 -3.86 -4.86
C ALA A 799 -3.76 -3.42 -6.32
N VAL A 800 -4.31 -2.21 -6.53
CA VAL A 800 -4.71 -1.70 -7.85
C VAL A 800 -3.62 -0.76 -8.38
N SER A 801 -3.05 -1.06 -9.54
CA SER A 801 -2.07 -0.20 -10.21
C SER A 801 -2.68 1.13 -10.71
N ALA A 802 -1.86 2.16 -10.92
CA ALA A 802 -2.31 3.47 -11.40
C ALA A 802 -3.06 3.41 -12.75
N ALA A 803 -2.67 2.48 -13.65
CA ALA A 803 -3.40 2.22 -14.89
C ALA A 803 -4.81 1.68 -14.63
N ASN A 804 -4.95 0.70 -13.75
CA ASN A 804 -6.24 0.13 -13.39
C ASN A 804 -7.13 1.14 -12.64
N ILE A 805 -6.55 2.03 -11.81
CA ILE A 805 -7.29 3.14 -11.18
C ILE A 805 -7.94 4.03 -12.25
N ARG A 806 -7.18 4.44 -13.27
CA ARG A 806 -7.69 5.25 -14.41
C ARG A 806 -8.82 4.53 -15.17
N ILE A 807 -8.72 3.20 -15.31
CA ILE A 807 -9.79 2.40 -15.92
C ILE A 807 -11.06 2.46 -15.07
N LEU A 808 -10.96 2.20 -13.77
CA LEU A 808 -12.11 2.24 -12.85
C LEU A 808 -12.78 3.63 -12.83
N GLU A 809 -11.98 4.71 -12.82
CA GLU A 809 -12.48 6.09 -12.91
C GLU A 809 -13.21 6.39 -14.22
N SER A 810 -12.68 5.94 -15.37
CA SER A 810 -13.32 6.14 -16.68
C SER A 810 -14.65 5.39 -16.76
N VAL A 811 -14.71 4.16 -16.22
CA VAL A 811 -15.94 3.37 -16.17
C VAL A 811 -16.97 4.06 -15.27
N ALA A 812 -16.59 4.47 -14.04
CA ALA A 812 -17.46 5.20 -13.14
C ALA A 812 -18.05 6.47 -13.77
N ARG A 813 -17.22 7.31 -14.40
CA ARG A 813 -17.65 8.55 -15.08
C ARG A 813 -18.58 8.27 -16.27
N SER A 814 -18.49 7.10 -16.89
CA SER A 814 -19.34 6.72 -18.03
C SER A 814 -20.74 6.26 -17.60
N VAL A 815 -20.96 5.96 -16.31
CA VAL A 815 -22.28 5.57 -15.78
C VAL A 815 -23.17 6.80 -15.56
N THR A 816 -23.69 7.37 -16.64
CA THR A 816 -24.63 8.50 -16.59
C THR A 816 -26.08 8.05 -16.34
N PRO A 817 -27.01 8.95 -15.97
CA PRO A 817 -28.43 8.60 -15.77
C PRO A 817 -29.06 7.89 -16.97
N GLN A 818 -28.73 8.32 -18.20
CA GLN A 818 -29.25 7.72 -19.42
C GLN A 818 -28.76 6.29 -19.62
N VAL A 819 -27.48 6.04 -19.31
CA VAL A 819 -26.86 4.71 -19.39
C VAL A 819 -27.42 3.80 -18.28
N ALA A 820 -27.56 4.32 -17.07
CA ALA A 820 -28.14 3.61 -15.93
C ALA A 820 -29.57 3.13 -16.24
N ASN A 821 -30.42 3.99 -16.80
CA ASN A 821 -31.78 3.64 -17.22
C ASN A 821 -31.84 2.51 -18.26
N ALA A 822 -30.83 2.44 -19.14
CA ALA A 822 -30.76 1.41 -20.17
C ALA A 822 -30.19 0.09 -19.63
N LEU A 823 -29.13 0.14 -18.83
CA LEU A 823 -28.39 -1.05 -18.36
C LEU A 823 -28.96 -1.66 -17.10
N PHE A 824 -29.40 -0.85 -16.15
CA PHE A 824 -29.92 -1.32 -14.87
C PHE A 824 -31.42 -1.60 -14.97
N ARG A 825 -31.82 -2.38 -15.97
CA ARG A 825 -33.19 -2.91 -16.14
C ARG A 825 -33.35 -4.24 -15.41
N ASP A 826 -34.61 -4.64 -15.15
CA ASP A 826 -34.98 -5.89 -14.45
C ASP A 826 -34.76 -7.18 -15.27
N THR A 827 -33.58 -7.28 -15.88
CA THR A 827 -33.08 -8.47 -16.55
C THR A 827 -31.96 -9.12 -15.73
N LYS A 828 -31.61 -10.37 -16.05
CA LYS A 828 -30.48 -11.06 -15.42
C LYS A 828 -29.16 -10.29 -15.61
N SER A 829 -28.92 -9.78 -16.82
CA SER A 829 -27.75 -8.96 -17.12
C SER A 829 -27.78 -7.63 -16.37
N GLY A 830 -28.92 -6.93 -16.34
CA GLY A 830 -29.04 -5.65 -15.63
C GLY A 830 -28.83 -5.76 -14.12
N LYS A 831 -29.21 -6.89 -13.50
CA LYS A 831 -28.85 -7.19 -12.10
C LYS A 831 -27.35 -7.38 -11.90
N ALA A 832 -26.68 -8.09 -12.81
CA ALA A 832 -25.22 -8.29 -12.75
C ALA A 832 -24.47 -6.96 -12.92
N HIS A 833 -24.87 -6.15 -13.89
CA HIS A 833 -24.30 -4.81 -14.11
C HIS A 833 -24.48 -3.92 -12.90
N PHE A 834 -25.70 -3.83 -12.36
CA PHE A 834 -25.96 -3.04 -11.17
C PHE A 834 -25.15 -3.53 -9.96
N GLY A 835 -25.00 -4.85 -9.79
CA GLY A 835 -24.14 -5.44 -8.77
C GLY A 835 -22.65 -5.06 -8.92
N ALA A 836 -22.13 -5.03 -10.14
CA ALA A 836 -20.76 -4.59 -10.41
C ALA A 836 -20.57 -3.09 -10.11
N PHE A 837 -21.56 -2.25 -10.43
CA PHE A 837 -21.55 -0.84 -10.04
C PHE A 837 -21.57 -0.65 -8.52
N LEU A 838 -22.39 -1.44 -7.78
CA LEU A 838 -22.39 -1.39 -6.32
C LEU A 838 -21.05 -1.82 -5.71
N LYS A 839 -20.35 -2.78 -6.30
CA LYS A 839 -18.99 -3.15 -5.87
C LYS A 839 -17.99 -2.01 -6.06
N LEU A 840 -18.09 -1.29 -7.19
CA LEU A 840 -17.26 -0.12 -7.45
C LEU A 840 -17.57 1.02 -6.47
N LEU A 841 -18.85 1.22 -6.14
CA LEU A 841 -19.27 2.18 -5.12
C LEU A 841 -18.78 1.78 -3.72
N ALA A 842 -18.73 0.49 -3.41
CA ALA A 842 -18.33 -0.01 -2.10
C ALA A 842 -16.83 -0.20 -1.90
N ALA A 843 -16.01 -0.01 -2.95
CA ALA A 843 -14.57 -0.17 -2.86
C ALA A 843 -13.95 0.95 -1.99
N GLU A 844 -13.22 0.58 -0.94
CA GLU A 844 -12.46 1.53 -0.09
C GLU A 844 -11.26 2.11 -0.85
N GLU A 845 -10.61 1.28 -1.67
CA GLU A 845 -9.52 1.66 -2.56
C GLU A 845 -9.83 1.19 -4.00
N PRO A 846 -9.51 2.00 -5.03
CA PRO A 846 -8.91 3.33 -4.98
C PRO A 846 -9.92 4.46 -4.73
N VAL A 847 -9.56 5.40 -3.85
CA VAL A 847 -10.42 6.53 -3.40
C VAL A 847 -10.95 7.37 -4.57
N SER A 848 -10.17 7.55 -5.62
CA SER A 848 -10.55 8.38 -6.78
C SER A 848 -11.63 7.74 -7.65
N ALA A 849 -11.58 6.43 -7.89
CA ALA A 849 -12.64 5.71 -8.60
C ALA A 849 -13.93 5.64 -7.77
N HIS A 850 -13.79 5.44 -6.46
CA HIS A 850 -14.89 5.51 -5.51
C HIS A 850 -15.58 6.89 -5.54
N ARG A 851 -14.80 7.99 -5.50
CA ARG A 851 -15.33 9.36 -5.68
C ARG A 851 -16.07 9.55 -6.99
N ALA A 852 -15.53 9.03 -8.08
CA ALA A 852 -16.19 9.11 -9.38
C ALA A 852 -17.53 8.36 -9.39
N ALA A 853 -17.62 7.21 -8.72
CA ALA A 853 -18.87 6.45 -8.59
C ALA A 853 -19.92 7.20 -7.74
N ILE A 854 -19.52 7.83 -6.62
CA ILE A 854 -20.41 8.68 -5.82
C ILE A 854 -20.87 9.90 -6.63
N ALA A 855 -19.99 10.52 -7.41
CA ALA A 855 -20.31 11.68 -8.22
C ALA A 855 -21.37 11.40 -9.30
N ALA A 856 -21.47 10.14 -9.78
CA ALA A 856 -22.48 9.70 -10.73
C ALA A 856 -23.91 9.65 -10.14
N LEU A 857 -24.07 9.64 -8.82
CA LEU A 857 -25.36 9.58 -8.13
C LEU A 857 -26.08 10.94 -8.15
N THR A 858 -26.69 11.28 -9.29
CA THR A 858 -27.53 12.48 -9.45
C THR A 858 -29.02 12.18 -9.20
N PRO A 859 -29.88 13.20 -8.99
CA PRO A 859 -31.33 12.99 -8.85
C PRO A 859 -31.95 12.26 -10.04
N GLU A 860 -31.51 12.60 -11.26
CA GLU A 860 -31.92 11.92 -12.48
C GLU A 860 -31.49 10.45 -12.49
N PHE A 861 -30.27 10.13 -12.02
CA PHE A 861 -29.80 8.76 -11.90
C PHE A 861 -30.69 7.96 -10.97
N VAL A 862 -30.96 8.48 -9.77
CA VAL A 862 -31.80 7.81 -8.77
C VAL A 862 -33.22 7.61 -9.30
N GLY A 863 -33.78 8.61 -9.99
CA GLY A 863 -35.10 8.52 -10.60
C GLY A 863 -35.25 7.43 -11.67
N THR A 864 -34.15 6.93 -12.25
CA THR A 864 -34.20 5.83 -13.24
C THR A 864 -34.26 4.44 -12.61
N LEU A 865 -34.02 4.32 -11.30
CA LEU A 865 -33.96 3.03 -10.62
C LEU A 865 -35.34 2.56 -10.18
N GLY A 866 -35.65 1.28 -10.44
CA GLY A 866 -36.81 0.62 -9.84
C GLY A 866 -36.66 0.43 -8.32
N PRO A 867 -37.75 0.16 -7.58
CA PRO A 867 -37.77 0.15 -6.13
C PRO A 867 -36.77 -0.83 -5.50
N ALA A 868 -36.62 -2.03 -6.08
CA ALA A 868 -35.68 -3.03 -5.59
C ALA A 868 -34.20 -2.59 -5.71
N ARG A 869 -33.83 -1.91 -6.80
CA ARG A 869 -32.47 -1.38 -6.98
C ARG A 869 -32.22 -0.18 -6.09
N MET A 870 -33.23 0.67 -5.93
CA MET A 870 -33.12 1.82 -5.05
C MET A 870 -32.92 1.39 -3.59
N GLN A 871 -33.63 0.34 -3.13
CA GLN A 871 -33.38 -0.28 -1.83
C GLN A 871 -31.95 -0.82 -1.71
N ALA A 872 -31.45 -1.51 -2.74
CA ALA A 872 -30.08 -2.05 -2.73
C ALA A 872 -29.01 -0.94 -2.74
N LEU A 873 -29.20 0.13 -3.51
CA LEU A 873 -28.34 1.33 -3.50
C LEU A 873 -28.36 1.99 -2.12
N PHE A 874 -29.56 2.22 -1.58
CA PHE A 874 -29.73 2.83 -0.27
C PHE A 874 -29.03 2.02 0.83
N SER A 875 -29.20 0.70 0.83
CA SER A 875 -28.51 -0.17 1.78
C SER A 875 -26.99 -0.15 1.61
N ALA A 876 -26.46 -0.08 0.39
CA ALA A 876 -25.03 0.02 0.14
C ALA A 876 -24.46 1.35 0.67
N MET A 877 -25.13 2.47 0.37
CA MET A 877 -24.74 3.80 0.87
C MET A 877 -24.81 3.89 2.40
N LEU A 878 -25.83 3.30 3.01
CA LEU A 878 -25.94 3.25 4.48
C LEU A 878 -24.78 2.47 5.11
N SER A 879 -24.42 1.34 4.52
CA SER A 879 -23.30 0.53 5.03
C SER A 879 -21.98 1.31 4.92
N LEU A 880 -21.79 2.05 3.83
CA LEU A 880 -20.62 2.92 3.66
C LEU A 880 -20.57 4.06 4.67
N VAL A 881 -21.70 4.71 5.01
CA VAL A 881 -21.69 5.76 6.04
C VAL A 881 -21.37 5.23 7.43
N THR A 882 -21.76 3.98 7.73
CA THR A 882 -21.49 3.37 9.03
C THR A 882 -20.10 2.75 9.17
N GLU A 883 -19.50 2.31 8.06
CA GLU A 883 -18.26 1.50 8.08
C GLU A 883 -17.04 2.25 7.51
N ALA A 884 -17.24 3.24 6.62
CA ALA A 884 -16.14 3.90 5.92
C ALA A 884 -15.54 5.09 6.69
N PRO A 885 -14.34 5.57 6.29
CA PRO A 885 -13.73 6.76 6.87
C PRO A 885 -14.62 8.01 6.78
N ALA A 886 -14.43 8.95 7.72
CA ALA A 886 -15.26 10.16 7.85
C ALA A 886 -15.36 11.00 6.56
N GLU A 887 -14.33 11.02 5.71
CA GLU A 887 -14.38 11.72 4.42
C GLU A 887 -15.38 11.07 3.45
N THR A 888 -15.37 9.75 3.35
CA THR A 888 -16.33 8.98 2.54
C THR A 888 -17.75 9.13 3.07
N ALA A 889 -17.94 9.06 4.38
CA ALA A 889 -19.24 9.30 4.99
C ALA A 889 -19.81 10.68 4.62
N ARG A 890 -18.98 11.74 4.66
CA ARG A 890 -19.38 13.10 4.23
C ARG A 890 -19.76 13.16 2.74
N MET A 891 -18.99 12.51 1.87
CA MET A 891 -19.29 12.48 0.43
C MET A 891 -20.63 11.77 0.14
N ILE A 892 -20.92 10.69 0.85
CA ILE A 892 -22.21 9.98 0.76
C ILE A 892 -23.34 10.88 1.29
N GLN A 893 -23.16 11.53 2.43
CA GLN A 893 -24.14 12.49 2.98
C GLN A 893 -24.43 13.63 2.01
N ASP A 894 -23.41 14.17 1.33
CA ASP A 894 -23.59 15.20 0.30
C ASP A 894 -24.25 14.66 -0.97
N ALA A 895 -24.04 13.38 -1.32
CA ALA A 895 -24.81 12.71 -2.37
C ALA A 895 -26.29 12.57 -1.99
N TRP A 896 -26.61 12.21 -0.75
CA TRP A 896 -28.00 12.17 -0.25
C TRP A 896 -28.67 13.53 -0.19
N LYS A 897 -27.94 14.60 0.16
CA LYS A 897 -28.47 15.97 0.10
C LYS A 897 -28.87 16.35 -1.32
N ARG A 898 -28.04 15.97 -2.30
CA ARG A 898 -28.31 16.23 -3.73
C ARG A 898 -29.48 15.39 -4.24
N ALA A 899 -29.50 14.09 -3.93
CA ALA A 899 -30.49 13.13 -4.39
C ALA A 899 -31.09 12.35 -3.20
N PRO A 900 -32.09 12.93 -2.49
CA PRO A 900 -32.66 12.31 -1.30
C PRO A 900 -33.41 11.01 -1.66
N PRO A 901 -33.24 9.94 -0.86
CA PRO A 901 -34.00 8.70 -1.06
C PRO A 901 -35.50 8.92 -0.76
N PRO A 902 -36.41 8.18 -1.42
CA PRO A 902 -37.85 8.25 -1.14
C PRO A 902 -38.21 7.95 0.31
N ALA A 903 -39.27 8.60 0.80
CA ALA A 903 -39.78 8.41 2.16
C ALA A 903 -40.13 6.94 2.46
N SER A 904 -40.58 6.17 1.46
CA SER A 904 -40.93 4.75 1.63
C SER A 904 -39.74 3.86 2.00
N LEU A 905 -38.53 4.12 1.47
CA LEU A 905 -37.33 3.35 1.83
C LEU A 905 -36.85 3.69 3.24
N ILE A 906 -36.97 4.96 3.60
CA ILE A 906 -36.65 5.43 4.94
C ILE A 906 -37.61 4.82 5.95
N ALA A 907 -38.92 4.87 5.67
CA ALA A 907 -39.94 4.23 6.50
C ALA A 907 -39.69 2.73 6.65
N ALA A 908 -39.26 2.03 5.59
CA ALA A 908 -38.92 0.62 5.65
C ALA A 908 -37.69 0.33 6.54
N GLU A 909 -36.64 1.16 6.49
CA GLU A 909 -35.49 1.03 7.40
C GLU A 909 -35.84 1.41 8.84
N LEU A 910 -36.68 2.43 9.06
CA LEU A 910 -37.21 2.79 10.38
C LEU A 910 -38.06 1.65 10.97
N ALA A 911 -38.93 1.03 10.17
CA ALA A 911 -39.71 -0.13 10.58
C ALA A 911 -38.79 -1.34 10.90
N ASN A 912 -37.73 -1.55 10.12
CA ASN A 912 -36.74 -2.59 10.42
C ASN A 912 -36.04 -2.33 11.77
N ALA A 913 -35.66 -1.08 12.04
CA ALA A 913 -35.08 -0.68 13.31
C ALA A 913 -36.07 -0.89 14.47
N ARG A 914 -37.32 -0.47 14.30
CA ARG A 914 -38.42 -0.69 15.26
C ARG A 914 -38.60 -2.17 15.60
N ASP A 915 -38.67 -3.04 14.60
CA ASP A 915 -38.89 -4.48 14.82
C ASP A 915 -37.73 -5.13 15.59
N VAL A 916 -36.49 -4.69 15.33
CA VAL A 916 -35.31 -5.16 16.06
C VAL A 916 -35.31 -4.65 17.50
N LEU A 917 -35.66 -3.38 17.73
CA LEU A 917 -35.77 -2.79 19.06
C LEU A 917 -36.92 -3.40 19.87
N GLY A 918 -38.07 -3.65 19.23
CA GLY A 918 -39.22 -4.32 19.84
C GLY A 918 -38.98 -5.79 20.17
N ALA A 919 -38.18 -6.50 19.35
CA ALA A 919 -37.72 -7.85 19.65
C ALA A 919 -36.75 -7.90 20.85
N ALA A 920 -35.96 -6.84 21.05
CA ALA A 920 -35.10 -6.69 22.23
C ALA A 920 -35.94 -6.46 23.51
N ALA A 921 -37.03 -5.68 23.41
CA ALA A 921 -37.95 -5.43 24.52
C ALA A 921 -38.75 -6.69 24.92
N THR A 922 -39.26 -7.47 23.95
CA THR A 922 -40.12 -8.65 24.21
C THR A 922 -39.36 -9.93 24.54
N GLY A 923 -38.07 -10.04 24.20
CA GLY A 923 -37.23 -11.21 24.52
C GLY A 923 -36.88 -11.38 26.00
N CYS A 924 -37.37 -10.50 26.88
CA CYS A 924 -37.06 -10.45 28.31
C CYS A 924 -38.15 -11.04 29.21
N GLU A 925 -39.33 -11.37 28.68
CA GLU A 925 -40.41 -11.95 29.46
C GLU A 925 -40.41 -13.48 29.36
N GLY A 926 -39.73 -14.17 30.29
CA GLY A 926 -40.08 -15.57 30.62
C GLY A 926 -38.98 -16.62 30.83
N LEU A 927 -37.68 -16.31 30.88
CA LEU A 927 -36.64 -17.36 31.13
C LEU A 927 -35.68 -17.03 32.30
N PRO A 928 -35.31 -18.03 33.12
CA PRO A 928 -34.54 -17.82 34.35
C PRO A 928 -33.09 -17.37 34.11
N HIS A 929 -32.63 -16.48 34.99
CA HIS A 929 -31.42 -15.63 34.91
C HIS A 929 -30.06 -16.29 34.62
N LYS A 930 -29.93 -17.62 34.64
CA LYS A 930 -28.62 -18.31 34.57
C LYS A 930 -28.16 -18.72 33.16
N LYS A 931 -28.99 -18.53 32.12
CA LYS A 931 -28.65 -18.83 30.71
C LYS A 931 -28.51 -17.60 29.79
N ARG A 932 -28.47 -16.39 30.34
CA ARG A 932 -28.36 -15.13 29.56
C ARG A 932 -26.94 -14.83 29.01
N ARG A 933 -25.89 -15.56 29.43
CA ARG A 933 -24.48 -15.21 29.13
C ARG A 933 -23.86 -15.83 27.88
N SER A 934 -24.64 -16.49 27.02
CA SER A 934 -24.09 -17.06 25.79
C SER A 934 -25.13 -17.06 24.69
N HIS A 935 -25.16 -16.01 23.86
CA HIS A 935 -25.51 -16.09 22.43
C HIS A 935 -25.33 -14.73 21.73
N ARG A 936 -24.19 -14.54 21.04
CA ARG A 936 -23.99 -13.90 19.72
C ARG A 936 -25.08 -12.96 19.14
N ARG A 937 -25.69 -12.03 19.88
CA ARG A 937 -26.71 -11.07 19.36
C ARG A 937 -26.30 -9.59 19.42
N ASP A 938 -25.30 -9.22 20.22
CA ASP A 938 -25.00 -7.80 20.49
C ASP A 938 -24.45 -7.04 19.27
N GLY A 939 -23.64 -7.69 18.42
CA GLY A 939 -23.11 -7.05 17.20
C GLY A 939 -24.18 -6.69 16.15
N LYS A 940 -25.31 -7.40 16.11
CA LYS A 940 -26.40 -7.10 15.15
C LYS A 940 -27.24 -5.91 15.58
N ILE A 941 -27.50 -5.77 16.89
CA ILE A 941 -28.23 -4.63 17.45
C ILE A 941 -27.36 -3.37 17.31
N ALA A 942 -26.06 -3.50 17.61
CA ALA A 942 -25.12 -2.39 17.47
C ALA A 942 -25.03 -1.84 16.04
N ALA A 943 -24.83 -2.71 15.04
CA ALA A 943 -24.81 -2.29 13.63
C ALA A 943 -26.14 -1.65 13.19
N LYS A 944 -27.27 -2.09 13.74
CA LYS A 944 -28.60 -1.53 13.44
C LYS A 944 -28.82 -0.17 14.09
N LEU A 945 -28.28 0.07 15.28
CA LEU A 945 -28.30 1.38 15.93
C LEU A 945 -27.44 2.41 15.18
N PHE A 946 -26.26 2.02 14.70
CA PHE A 946 -25.45 2.89 13.82
C PHE A 946 -26.17 3.22 12.52
N ARG A 947 -26.84 2.25 11.89
CA ARG A 947 -27.66 2.49 10.70
C ARG A 947 -28.83 3.42 11.00
N LEU A 948 -29.50 3.25 12.14
CA LEU A 948 -30.58 4.13 12.58
C LEU A 948 -30.09 5.58 12.75
N ALA A 949 -28.98 5.77 13.46
CA ALA A 949 -28.35 7.08 13.63
C ALA A 949 -28.02 7.72 12.27
N ALA A 950 -27.39 6.99 11.36
CA ALA A 950 -27.07 7.49 10.01
C ALA A 950 -28.31 7.89 9.19
N VAL A 951 -29.40 7.12 9.28
CA VAL A 951 -30.69 7.46 8.64
C VAL A 951 -31.25 8.76 9.23
N LEU A 952 -31.19 8.93 10.55
CA LEU A 952 -31.73 10.11 11.23
C LEU A 952 -30.88 11.36 10.97
N GLU A 953 -29.54 11.26 10.98
CA GLU A 953 -28.63 12.34 10.58
C GLU A 953 -28.88 12.81 9.13
N MET A 954 -29.19 11.87 8.23
CA MET A 954 -29.60 12.21 6.87
C MET A 954 -30.92 13.01 6.86
N LEU A 955 -31.88 12.75 7.74
CA LEU A 955 -33.12 13.54 7.84
C LEU A 955 -32.85 14.98 8.31
N GLU A 956 -31.84 15.18 9.15
CA GLU A 956 -31.43 16.51 9.60
C GLU A 956 -30.82 17.38 8.50
N CYS A 957 -30.20 16.77 7.48
CA CYS A 957 -29.47 17.43 6.39
C CYS A 957 -30.30 18.34 5.45
N LYS A 958 -31.54 18.64 5.82
CA LYS A 958 -32.47 19.54 5.13
C LYS A 958 -32.77 19.32 3.64
N PRO A 959 -33.03 18.09 3.17
CA PRO A 959 -33.61 17.93 1.84
C PRO A 959 -35.06 18.43 1.84
N ASP A 960 -35.42 19.30 0.89
CA ASP A 960 -36.82 19.61 0.57
C ASP A 960 -37.44 18.37 -0.07
N ARG A 961 -38.38 17.73 0.64
CA ARG A 961 -39.02 16.48 0.22
C ARG A 961 -40.52 16.67 0.10
N VAL A 962 -41.09 16.04 -0.91
CA VAL A 962 -42.51 16.18 -1.28
C VAL A 962 -43.43 15.34 -0.37
N ASP A 963 -42.89 14.35 0.37
CA ASP A 963 -43.70 13.35 1.08
C ASP A 963 -43.26 13.11 2.55
N ASP A 964 -42.89 14.19 3.24
CA ASP A 964 -42.41 14.16 4.63
C ASP A 964 -43.47 13.64 5.64
N SER A 965 -44.75 13.67 5.28
CA SER A 965 -45.85 13.22 6.14
C SER A 965 -45.86 11.71 6.39
N ALA A 966 -45.43 10.91 5.41
CA ALA A 966 -45.34 9.45 5.52
C ALA A 966 -44.29 8.96 6.55
N LEU A 967 -43.42 9.86 7.02
CA LEU A 967 -42.36 9.54 7.99
C LEU A 967 -42.78 9.78 9.45
N ILE A 968 -43.88 10.48 9.70
CA ILE A 968 -44.31 10.85 11.06
C ILE A 968 -44.62 9.63 11.90
N VAL A 969 -45.49 8.73 11.39
CA VAL A 969 -45.87 7.51 12.11
C VAL A 969 -44.65 6.61 12.36
N PRO A 970 -43.81 6.25 11.36
CA PRO A 970 -42.61 5.46 11.60
C PRO A 970 -41.64 6.07 12.63
N LEU A 971 -41.50 7.41 12.68
CA LEU A 971 -40.64 8.08 13.66
C LEU A 971 -41.21 7.98 15.07
N PHE A 972 -42.52 8.14 15.27
CA PHE A 972 -43.16 7.92 16.56
C PHE A 972 -43.06 6.45 17.00
N GLU A 973 -43.19 5.51 16.08
CA GLU A 973 -43.04 4.09 16.39
C GLU A 973 -41.61 3.73 16.80
N VAL A 974 -40.59 4.29 16.13
CA VAL A 974 -39.18 4.12 16.53
C VAL A 974 -38.91 4.79 17.88
N LEU A 975 -39.44 5.99 18.13
CA LEU A 975 -39.33 6.66 19.43
C LEU A 975 -39.94 5.80 20.54
N GLY A 976 -41.14 5.26 20.31
CA GLY A 976 -41.79 4.35 21.24
C GLY A 976 -40.98 3.06 21.45
N ALA A 977 -40.40 2.48 20.40
CA ALA A 977 -39.56 1.29 20.52
C ALA A 977 -38.24 1.59 21.26
N MET A 978 -37.63 2.75 21.05
CA MET A 978 -36.41 3.21 21.73
C MET A 978 -36.65 3.43 23.23
N LEU A 979 -37.71 4.16 23.59
CA LEU A 979 -38.07 4.43 24.99
C LEU A 979 -38.40 3.15 25.79
N ASN A 980 -38.87 2.11 25.10
CA ASN A 980 -39.21 0.82 25.72
C ASN A 980 -38.09 -0.23 25.59
N ALA A 981 -37.00 0.06 24.88
CA ALA A 981 -35.89 -0.86 24.70
C ALA A 981 -34.89 -0.73 25.85
N GLU A 982 -34.80 -1.75 26.70
CA GLU A 982 -33.71 -1.88 27.68
C GLU A 982 -32.40 -2.29 26.98
N LEU A 983 -31.71 -1.33 26.38
CA LEU A 983 -30.42 -1.55 25.73
C LEU A 983 -29.29 -1.52 26.77
N VAL A 984 -28.58 -2.64 26.92
CA VAL A 984 -27.37 -2.72 27.75
C VAL A 984 -26.18 -2.26 26.91
N GLU A 985 -25.53 -1.16 27.30
CA GLU A 985 -24.35 -0.56 26.63
C GLU A 985 -24.54 -0.33 25.10
N PRO A 986 -25.46 0.57 24.69
CA PRO A 986 -25.67 0.87 23.28
C PRO A 986 -24.41 1.55 22.68
N PRO A 987 -23.99 1.20 21.46
CA PRO A 987 -22.78 1.76 20.83
C PRO A 987 -22.92 3.23 20.40
N VAL A 988 -24.14 3.75 20.39
CA VAL A 988 -24.49 5.15 20.13
C VAL A 988 -25.40 5.59 21.28
N SER A 989 -25.22 6.81 21.78
CA SER A 989 -26.06 7.35 22.85
C SER A 989 -27.54 7.29 22.43
N THR A 990 -28.37 6.67 23.26
CA THR A 990 -29.83 6.62 23.05
C THR A 990 -30.42 8.02 23.10
N GLU A 991 -29.90 8.89 23.97
CA GLU A 991 -30.28 10.30 24.04
C GLU A 991 -29.98 11.05 22.74
N TYR A 992 -28.86 10.72 22.08
CA TYR A 992 -28.54 11.31 20.78
C TYR A 992 -29.54 10.87 19.71
N ILE A 993 -29.88 9.58 19.66
CA ILE A 993 -30.89 9.05 18.73
C ILE A 993 -32.26 9.68 19.01
N ASP A 994 -32.68 9.77 20.28
CA ASP A 994 -33.93 10.40 20.69
C ASP A 994 -33.97 11.88 20.28
N LEU A 995 -32.87 12.61 20.46
CA LEU A 995 -32.75 13.99 20.03
C LEU A 995 -32.90 14.12 18.51
N LEU A 996 -32.27 13.24 17.72
CA LEU A 996 -32.40 13.24 16.26
C LEU A 996 -33.84 12.92 15.82
N VAL A 997 -34.53 11.98 16.50
CA VAL A 997 -35.93 11.64 16.22
C VAL A 997 -36.84 12.83 16.55
N LEU A 998 -36.69 13.43 17.73
CA LEU A 998 -37.48 14.59 18.16
C LEU A 998 -37.22 15.82 17.28
N SER A 999 -35.96 16.07 16.91
CA SER A 999 -35.54 17.10 15.96
C SER A 999 -36.23 16.92 14.61
N SER A 1000 -36.21 15.69 14.07
CA SER A 1000 -36.87 15.33 12.81
C SER A 1000 -38.39 15.51 12.89
N LEU A 1001 -39.04 15.00 13.94
CA LEU A 1001 -40.48 15.13 14.18
C LEU A 1001 -40.91 16.60 14.29
N THR A 1002 -40.21 17.38 15.12
CA THR A 1002 -40.48 18.82 15.32
C THR A 1002 -40.40 19.56 13.99
N ARG A 1003 -39.40 19.23 13.19
CA ARG A 1003 -39.18 19.86 11.89
C ARG A 1003 -40.28 19.50 10.88
N PHE A 1004 -40.70 18.24 10.82
CA PHE A 1004 -41.76 17.83 9.90
C PHE A 1004 -43.09 18.49 10.30
N VAL A 1005 -43.47 18.41 11.57
CA VAL A 1005 -44.68 19.07 12.10
C VAL A 1005 -44.65 20.59 11.85
N ALA A 1006 -43.51 21.26 12.07
CA ALA A 1006 -43.37 22.69 11.82
C ALA A 1006 -43.46 23.06 10.32
N ARG A 1007 -43.09 22.16 9.40
CA ARG A 1007 -43.25 22.38 7.95
C ARG A 1007 -44.68 22.16 7.50
N LEU A 1008 -45.37 21.16 8.04
CA LEU A 1008 -46.77 20.90 7.76
C LEU A 1008 -47.67 22.06 8.19
N ASN A 1009 -47.34 22.70 9.32
CA ASN A 1009 -48.00 23.94 9.76
C ASN A 1009 -47.76 25.16 8.85
N LYS A 1010 -46.79 25.11 7.92
CA LYS A 1010 -46.44 26.22 7.01
C LYS A 1010 -46.90 26.01 5.56
N CYS A 1011 -47.25 24.79 5.17
CA CYS A 1011 -47.73 24.48 3.82
C CYS A 1011 -49.26 24.58 3.76
N ASP A 1012 -49.78 25.67 3.19
CA ASP A 1012 -51.22 25.99 3.09
C ASP A 1012 -52.06 25.07 2.16
N SER A 1013 -51.67 23.82 1.89
CA SER A 1013 -52.55 22.92 1.11
C SER A 1013 -52.31 21.42 1.26
N SER A 1014 -53.39 20.72 1.62
CA SER A 1014 -53.77 19.33 1.26
C SER A 1014 -53.13 18.11 1.94
N ILE A 1015 -52.19 18.25 2.88
CA ILE A 1015 -51.69 17.09 3.64
C ILE A 1015 -52.48 16.95 4.94
N ALA A 1016 -53.54 16.15 4.92
CA ALA A 1016 -54.32 15.80 6.11
C ALA A 1016 -53.56 14.74 6.92
N ILE A 1017 -52.99 15.14 8.05
CA ILE A 1017 -52.49 14.19 9.06
C ILE A 1017 -53.64 13.92 10.02
N ASP A 1018 -53.94 12.65 10.25
CA ASP A 1018 -54.92 12.29 11.26
C ASP A 1018 -54.34 12.63 12.64
N GLU A 1019 -55.09 13.35 13.48
CA GLU A 1019 -54.65 13.69 14.84
C GLU A 1019 -54.32 12.44 15.66
N SER A 1020 -54.89 11.28 15.29
CA SER A 1020 -54.56 9.98 15.89
C SER A 1020 -53.13 9.50 15.67
N ASP A 1021 -52.46 9.99 14.62
CA ASP A 1021 -51.10 9.58 14.25
C ASP A 1021 -50.02 10.28 15.09
N ILE A 1022 -50.40 11.33 15.83
CA ILE A 1022 -49.48 12.11 16.67
C ILE A 1022 -49.52 11.58 18.11
N ARG A 1023 -48.47 10.84 18.48
CA ARG A 1023 -48.31 10.26 19.82
C ARG A 1023 -47.72 11.24 20.83
N VAL A 1024 -48.53 12.24 21.23
CA VAL A 1024 -48.15 13.29 22.21
C VAL A 1024 -47.70 12.68 23.55
N ASP A 1025 -48.25 11.54 23.92
CA ASP A 1025 -47.87 10.78 25.11
C ASP A 1025 -46.38 10.40 25.14
N LEU A 1026 -45.82 9.98 23.99
CA LEU A 1026 -44.40 9.62 23.87
C LEU A 1026 -43.49 10.86 23.99
N VAL A 1027 -43.90 11.99 23.41
CA VAL A 1027 -43.14 13.25 23.54
C VAL A 1027 -43.12 13.73 24.99
N VAL A 1028 -44.27 13.65 25.68
CA VAL A 1028 -44.35 13.98 27.11
C VAL A 1028 -43.48 13.03 27.94
N GLN A 1029 -43.39 11.75 27.56
CA GLN A 1029 -42.51 10.78 28.21
C GLN A 1029 -41.02 11.09 27.98
N CYS A 1030 -40.61 11.65 26.83
CA CYS A 1030 -39.23 12.12 26.62
C CYS A 1030 -38.89 13.39 27.41
N ILE A 1031 -39.87 14.27 27.65
CA ILE A 1031 -39.67 15.53 28.40
C ILE A 1031 -39.59 15.28 29.90
N ARG A 1032 -40.30 14.27 30.39
CA ARG A 1032 -40.27 13.82 31.79
C ARG A 1032 -39.00 13.05 32.08
#